data_AF-A0A6A3MQ56-F1
#
_entry.id   AF-A0A6A3MQ56-F1
#
_cell.length_a   1.000
_cell.length_b   1.000
_cell.length_c   1.000
_cell.angle_alpha   90.00
_cell.angle_beta   90.00
_cell.angle_gamma   90.00
#
_symmetry.space_group_name_H-M   'P 1'
#
loop_
_entity.id
_entity.type
_entity.pdbx_description
1 polymer ?
#
loop_
_entity_poly.entity_id
_entity_poly.type
_entity_poly.pdbx_seq_one_letter_code
_entity_poly.pdbx_strand_id
1 'polypeptide(L)'
;MPSGVSAGVSSVPSSFSSSEHKSDSSSANSQVLLPQPSSAVPPATADQVIELSVSSEELANWRRRHQQVQTGPMPWPGRTRSFLRRYSPLVPPAALLIALVVLLVQDLANATGSSDLPGNANETALQWSACELDNVVAKAYNLSAQCATVVLPLCYEDICNTEDGNATVSVSFKRIPAIGASDTSVSAQTVWYLADRPDVQTREEAELQMTLLYEELRGEVDIYTLYIRGTGNSTALTCNTSDGSPLQTAVFARNDGVLAPSDVQSCVSRLQELGYTDLSAFSLASASRDVEEVITQFQSDSEAVVYALGYGTLVAQQLMQRGVSQIVGYTLDGALGGPADPTSSPSTAPTATPYKVSRSDEAFGEVAADFLAWCQADTNCSTMFSDVSTTTTLNTTLLEVYARLDADTASLCARILLDADTSGNTNSATNNTTPPSFLLRELLGLMMKSTILWPFIPVMAYRFHRCGSEDLEVLTEFVNNTFATADEDEDMPDLLYAIQAFSELWEAPSPDQTELTERFTDATISSGRVYTQLQAYCLFTGDNSSDPCKNTSALASNFSVVGSTLAYTTKNSTNASATVVPSDSSVLVLSGGLDAISPPKYAAALFDALYTASKALLVAPNGTHGVVQTALLSNGTSCARRVLASYVRNSGNLSAYDASCMTDLFTPSLAVSNTSSLLVLGVADAYDGVLVSANSSGSSSSSGGSIGSSGSSESAGSSGSALEELNRRISALESSRDHYKVALIVVASVLGAMLIGSAMAVVCRRHRKQQLASEEAMLRRMRGDEEDEVELMRSIYLLSSSPSSGRRTEAALPQ
;
A
#
# COMPACT_ATOMS: atom_id res chain seq x y z
N MET A 1 0.33 78.61 3.09
CA MET A 1 1.58 79.31 3.47
C MET A 1 2.45 78.33 4.24
N PRO A 2 3.79 78.41 4.14
CA PRO A 2 4.60 78.37 2.90
C PRO A 2 5.75 77.33 3.04
N SER A 3 6.62 76.97 2.07
CA SER A 3 7.00 77.41 0.70
C SER A 3 7.27 76.14 -0.17
N GLY A 4 7.52 76.17 -1.49
CA GLY A 4 7.54 77.25 -2.48
C GLY A 4 8.85 77.30 -3.30
N VAL A 5 8.77 77.61 -4.61
CA VAL A 5 9.88 77.70 -5.61
C VAL A 5 10.42 76.32 -6.08
N SER A 6 10.95 76.06 -7.29
CA SER A 6 10.66 76.38 -8.73
C SER A 6 11.78 75.70 -9.58
N ALA A 7 11.74 75.45 -10.89
CA ALA A 7 10.74 75.24 -11.97
C ALA A 7 11.56 74.88 -13.25
N GLY A 8 11.08 74.28 -14.36
CA GLY A 8 9.76 73.83 -14.83
C GLY A 8 9.99 72.76 -15.92
N VAL A 9 9.64 72.88 -17.22
CA VAL A 9 8.86 73.87 -18.02
C VAL A 9 8.37 73.18 -19.32
N SER A 10 7.04 73.09 -19.55
CA SER A 10 6.33 72.84 -20.85
C SER A 10 6.59 71.54 -21.64
N SER A 11 5.65 70.94 -22.41
CA SER A 11 4.18 71.07 -22.60
C SER A 11 3.71 69.86 -23.47
N VAL A 12 2.66 69.06 -23.16
CA VAL A 12 1.18 69.33 -23.11
C VAL A 12 0.60 69.64 -24.51
N PRO A 13 -0.45 68.95 -25.06
CA PRO A 13 -1.82 68.84 -24.48
C PRO A 13 -2.54 67.46 -24.65
N SER A 14 -3.89 67.44 -24.58
CA SER A 14 -4.75 66.28 -24.21
C SER A 14 -6.17 66.27 -24.86
N SER A 15 -6.99 65.25 -24.51
CA SER A 15 -8.48 65.24 -24.34
C SER A 15 -9.46 64.98 -25.52
N PHE A 16 -10.72 64.67 -25.15
CA PHE A 16 -11.95 64.35 -25.95
C PHE A 16 -12.09 62.89 -26.47
N SER A 17 -13.14 62.10 -26.15
CA SER A 17 -14.60 62.13 -26.49
C SER A 17 -14.93 61.55 -27.89
N SER A 18 -16.08 60.90 -28.19
CA SER A 18 -17.22 60.36 -27.41
C SER A 18 -18.11 59.48 -28.35
N SER A 19 -19.10 58.76 -27.77
CA SER A 19 -20.44 58.41 -28.35
C SER A 19 -20.63 57.55 -29.63
N GLU A 20 -21.44 56.48 -29.48
CA GLU A 20 -22.53 56.02 -30.37
C GLU A 20 -22.17 55.30 -31.73
N HIS A 21 -23.01 54.45 -32.38
CA HIS A 21 -24.44 54.06 -32.19
C HIS A 21 -24.80 52.75 -32.99
N LYS A 22 -25.83 51.98 -32.55
CA LYS A 22 -26.79 51.14 -33.37
C LYS A 22 -26.23 49.98 -34.24
N SER A 23 -26.95 48.98 -34.81
CA SER A 23 -28.34 48.39 -34.79
C SER A 23 -28.31 47.11 -35.70
N ASP A 24 -29.24 46.14 -35.80
CA ASP A 24 -30.31 45.54 -34.95
C ASP A 24 -30.92 44.29 -35.65
N SER A 25 -31.50 43.31 -34.91
CA SER A 25 -32.58 42.36 -35.35
C SER A 25 -32.23 41.24 -36.40
N SER A 26 -33.07 40.24 -36.80
CA SER A 26 -34.14 39.36 -36.19
C SER A 26 -34.72 38.40 -37.30
N SER A 27 -35.50 37.31 -37.09
CA SER A 27 -35.59 36.23 -36.07
C SER A 27 -36.58 35.12 -36.53
N ALA A 28 -36.53 33.89 -35.93
CA ALA A 28 -37.54 32.79 -36.02
C ALA A 28 -37.72 32.11 -37.43
N ASN A 29 -38.52 31.03 -37.66
CA ASN A 29 -39.51 30.31 -36.83
C ASN A 29 -39.71 28.81 -37.25
N SER A 30 -40.53 28.05 -36.50
CA SER A 30 -40.72 26.57 -36.56
C SER A 30 -41.81 26.04 -37.55
N GLN A 31 -41.80 24.72 -37.86
CA GLN A 31 -43.00 23.82 -37.75
C GLN A 31 -42.70 22.30 -37.91
N VAL A 32 -43.74 21.44 -37.92
CA VAL A 32 -43.74 20.00 -37.52
C VAL A 32 -44.46 19.11 -38.56
N LEU A 33 -44.01 17.85 -38.77
CA LEU A 33 -44.86 16.62 -38.92
C LEU A 33 -44.05 15.32 -39.23
N LEU A 34 -44.66 14.16 -38.93
CA LEU A 34 -44.23 12.75 -39.19
C LEU A 34 -45.11 12.13 -40.32
N PRO A 35 -44.76 11.02 -41.02
CA PRO A 35 -44.33 9.72 -40.45
C PRO A 35 -43.29 8.86 -41.24
N GLN A 36 -43.02 7.65 -40.71
CA GLN A 36 -42.17 6.53 -41.21
C GLN A 36 -42.71 5.81 -42.48
N PRO A 37 -42.06 4.74 -43.06
CA PRO A 37 -40.79 4.02 -42.73
C PRO A 37 -39.82 3.70 -43.91
N SER A 38 -38.56 3.30 -43.62
CA SER A 38 -37.97 1.96 -43.97
C SER A 38 -36.42 1.87 -44.04
N SER A 39 -35.87 0.82 -43.38
CA SER A 39 -34.71 -0.04 -43.75
C SER A 39 -33.33 0.50 -44.18
N ALA A 40 -32.34 0.51 -43.26
CA ALA A 40 -30.94 0.06 -43.46
C ALA A 40 -30.18 -0.06 -42.11
N VAL A 41 -29.19 -0.98 -41.98
CA VAL A 41 -28.48 -1.38 -40.72
C VAL A 41 -27.14 -2.08 -41.07
N PRO A 42 -26.02 -2.01 -40.30
CA PRO A 42 -25.45 -0.94 -39.45
C PRO A 42 -24.05 -0.52 -40.01
N PRO A 43 -23.01 -0.04 -39.26
CA PRO A 43 -22.35 -0.71 -38.13
C PRO A 43 -22.39 0.10 -36.82
N ALA A 44 -21.81 -0.43 -35.73
CA ALA A 44 -21.91 0.11 -34.37
C ALA A 44 -20.55 0.54 -33.79
N THR A 45 -20.57 1.60 -32.99
CA THR A 45 -19.53 2.05 -32.07
C THR A 45 -20.22 2.63 -30.85
N ALA A 46 -19.79 2.27 -29.63
CA ALA A 46 -20.25 2.87 -28.39
C ALA A 46 -19.24 2.60 -27.27
N ASP A 47 -18.42 3.59 -26.95
CA ASP A 47 -17.66 3.62 -25.70
C ASP A 47 -18.65 3.66 -24.51
N GLN A 48 -18.40 2.87 -23.47
CA GLN A 48 -19.27 2.83 -22.28
C GLN A 48 -18.57 3.45 -21.07
N VAL A 49 -18.71 4.77 -20.94
CA VAL A 49 -18.61 5.43 -19.63
C VAL A 49 -19.93 5.17 -18.89
N ILE A 50 -19.87 4.49 -17.75
CA ILE A 50 -21.05 4.15 -16.93
C ILE A 50 -21.22 5.19 -15.82
N GLU A 51 -21.86 6.31 -16.14
CA GLU A 51 -22.41 7.22 -15.12
C GLU A 51 -23.83 6.77 -14.72
N LEU A 52 -24.01 6.36 -13.47
CA LEU A 52 -25.32 5.98 -12.92
C LEU A 52 -25.92 7.08 -12.06
N SER A 53 -26.59 8.05 -12.68
CA SER A 53 -27.41 9.04 -11.98
C SER A 53 -28.85 8.52 -11.78
N VAL A 54 -29.24 8.23 -10.54
CA VAL A 54 -30.57 7.69 -10.20
C VAL A 54 -31.49 8.79 -9.66
N SER A 55 -32.66 8.96 -10.29
CA SER A 55 -33.63 9.99 -9.90
C SER A 55 -34.35 9.66 -8.58
N SER A 56 -34.71 10.71 -7.83
CA SER A 56 -35.10 10.60 -6.41
C SER A 56 -36.51 10.03 -6.12
N GLU A 57 -37.38 9.86 -7.13
CA GLU A 57 -38.76 9.40 -6.90
C GLU A 57 -38.92 7.87 -6.80
N GLU A 58 -38.06 7.06 -7.44
CA GLU A 58 -38.17 5.59 -7.37
C GLU A 58 -37.78 5.04 -5.98
N LEU A 59 -36.86 5.72 -5.29
CA LEU A 59 -36.36 5.36 -3.96
C LEU A 59 -37.47 5.30 -2.90
N ALA A 60 -38.56 6.06 -3.08
CA ALA A 60 -39.71 6.10 -2.19
C ALA A 60 -40.66 4.89 -2.35
N ASN A 61 -40.66 4.22 -3.51
CA ASN A 61 -41.55 3.08 -3.77
C ASN A 61 -40.88 1.72 -3.54
N TRP A 62 -39.54 1.65 -3.57
CA TRP A 62 -38.81 0.42 -3.21
C TRP A 62 -38.86 0.14 -1.69
N ARG A 63 -38.71 1.19 -0.86
CA ARG A 63 -38.61 1.13 0.61
C ARG A 63 -39.85 0.56 1.34
N ARG A 64 -40.91 0.17 0.63
CA ARG A 64 -42.14 -0.45 1.17
C ARG A 64 -42.27 -1.96 0.94
N ARG A 65 -41.32 -2.64 0.28
CA ARG A 65 -41.49 -4.05 -0.15
C ARG A 65 -40.60 -5.11 0.53
N HIS A 66 -39.64 -4.74 1.38
CA HIS A 66 -38.81 -5.68 2.13
C HIS A 66 -38.97 -5.58 3.66
N GLN A 67 -40.11 -6.09 4.14
CA GLN A 67 -40.27 -6.58 5.51
C GLN A 67 -41.01 -7.93 5.49
N GLN A 68 -40.28 -9.07 5.36
CA GLN A 68 -40.60 -10.37 5.97
C GLN A 68 -39.66 -11.53 5.53
N VAL A 69 -39.69 -12.60 6.34
CA VAL A 69 -39.10 -13.96 6.15
C VAL A 69 -37.60 -14.12 6.50
N GLN A 70 -37.23 -15.34 6.94
CA GLN A 70 -36.04 -15.68 7.73
C GLN A 70 -35.44 -17.06 7.36
N THR A 71 -34.12 -17.20 7.55
CA THR A 71 -33.33 -18.40 7.97
C THR A 71 -33.31 -19.70 7.15
N GLY A 72 -32.10 -20.25 6.91
CA GLY A 72 -31.86 -21.71 6.77
C GLY A 72 -30.61 -22.16 5.97
N PRO A 73 -29.47 -22.55 6.62
CA PRO A 73 -28.23 -23.00 5.93
C PRO A 73 -27.71 -24.42 6.28
N MET A 74 -26.79 -24.97 5.45
CA MET A 74 -25.79 -26.09 5.62
C MET A 74 -25.85 -27.20 4.51
N PRO A 75 -24.84 -28.10 4.36
CA PRO A 75 -23.38 -27.90 4.18
C PRO A 75 -22.69 -28.94 3.22
N TRP A 76 -21.36 -28.91 3.04
CA TRP A 76 -20.53 -30.09 2.65
C TRP A 76 -19.25 -30.24 3.54
N PRO A 77 -18.53 -31.40 3.57
CA PRO A 77 -17.73 -31.80 4.76
C PRO A 77 -16.33 -32.48 4.58
N GLY A 78 -15.50 -32.42 5.64
CA GLY A 78 -14.46 -33.43 6.00
C GLY A 78 -13.00 -33.08 5.64
N ARG A 79 -11.91 -33.31 6.41
CA ARG A 79 -11.62 -33.78 7.81
C ARG A 79 -11.20 -35.27 8.11
N THR A 80 -10.12 -35.40 8.92
CA THR A 80 -9.61 -36.55 9.75
C THR A 80 -8.71 -37.59 9.05
N ARG A 81 -7.72 -38.29 9.66
CA ARG A 81 -7.32 -38.61 11.07
C ARG A 81 -5.77 -38.58 11.21
N SER A 82 -5.03 -38.45 12.34
CA SER A 82 -5.21 -38.27 13.80
C SER A 82 -5.48 -39.46 14.77
N PHE A 83 -4.46 -40.14 15.36
CA PHE A 83 -4.51 -40.93 16.64
C PHE A 83 -3.10 -41.17 17.29
N LEU A 84 -2.76 -40.65 18.48
CA LEU A 84 -2.75 -41.26 19.86
C LEU A 84 -1.83 -42.50 20.08
N ARG A 85 -1.12 -42.72 21.22
CA ARG A 85 -1.19 -42.12 22.59
C ARG A 85 0.11 -42.34 23.44
N ARG A 86 0.43 -41.36 24.32
CA ARG A 86 1.28 -41.34 25.56
C ARG A 86 2.10 -42.58 26.00
N TYR A 87 3.35 -42.36 26.43
CA TYR A 87 3.83 -42.53 27.83
C TYR A 87 5.21 -41.83 28.04
N SER A 88 5.60 -41.56 29.30
CA SER A 88 6.87 -40.89 29.71
C SER A 88 7.13 -41.13 31.21
N PRO A 89 8.31 -40.82 31.79
CA PRO A 89 9.64 -40.56 31.20
C PRO A 89 10.76 -41.47 31.79
N LEU A 90 11.95 -41.48 31.19
CA LEU A 90 13.30 -41.52 31.83
C LEU A 90 14.36 -41.81 30.74
N VAL A 91 15.42 -40.99 30.65
CA VAL A 91 16.44 -41.08 29.60
C VAL A 91 17.80 -41.44 30.22
N PRO A 92 18.42 -42.58 29.85
CA PRO A 92 19.80 -42.90 30.23
C PRO A 92 20.83 -42.24 29.27
N PRO A 93 22.11 -42.12 29.66
CA PRO A 93 23.07 -41.22 29.00
C PRO A 93 23.44 -41.51 27.53
N ALA A 94 22.99 -42.62 26.95
CA ALA A 94 23.30 -42.99 25.55
C ALA A 94 22.75 -41.99 24.52
N ALA A 95 21.60 -41.34 24.80
CA ALA A 95 21.02 -40.36 23.88
C ALA A 95 21.90 -39.12 23.66
N LEU A 96 22.65 -38.71 24.69
CA LEU A 96 23.57 -37.57 24.62
C LEU A 96 24.81 -37.86 23.76
N LEU A 97 25.29 -39.11 23.76
CA LEU A 97 26.35 -39.55 22.86
C LEU A 97 25.89 -39.60 21.40
N ILE A 98 24.65 -40.02 21.14
CA ILE A 98 24.08 -40.00 19.78
C ILE A 98 23.92 -38.55 19.30
N ALA A 99 23.42 -37.64 20.14
CA ALA A 99 23.33 -36.22 19.79
C ALA A 99 24.71 -35.60 19.48
N LEU A 100 25.74 -35.89 20.27
CA LEU A 100 27.11 -35.44 20.00
C LEU A 100 27.70 -36.00 18.70
N VAL A 101 27.41 -37.26 18.36
CA VAL A 101 27.84 -37.85 17.07
C VAL A 101 27.08 -37.24 15.89
N VAL A 102 25.78 -36.93 16.03
CA VAL A 102 25.01 -36.25 14.97
C VAL A 102 25.55 -34.83 14.75
N LEU A 103 25.82 -34.06 15.81
CA LEU A 103 26.41 -32.72 15.70
C LEU A 103 27.82 -32.77 15.07
N LEU A 104 28.67 -33.71 15.47
CA LEU A 104 30.00 -33.89 14.86
C LEU A 104 29.94 -34.31 13.38
N VAL A 105 28.89 -35.02 12.95
CA VAL A 105 28.66 -35.33 11.53
C VAL A 105 28.11 -34.13 10.76
N GLN A 106 27.33 -33.25 11.41
CA GLN A 106 26.85 -32.00 10.81
C GLN A 106 27.97 -30.96 10.63
N ASP A 107 28.83 -30.77 11.65
CA ASP A 107 30.02 -29.89 11.53
C ASP A 107 30.99 -30.40 10.44
N LEU A 108 31.19 -31.72 10.33
CA LEU A 108 32.06 -32.29 9.31
C LEU A 108 31.47 -32.22 7.89
N ALA A 109 30.14 -32.07 7.76
CA ALA A 109 29.48 -31.80 6.47
C ALA A 109 29.63 -30.34 6.04
N ASN A 110 29.58 -29.39 6.99
CA ASN A 110 29.81 -27.96 6.72
C ASN A 110 31.28 -27.61 6.45
N ALA A 111 32.23 -28.51 6.75
CA ALA A 111 33.67 -28.26 6.62
C ALA A 111 34.25 -28.50 5.21
N THR A 112 33.47 -28.97 4.22
CA THR A 112 33.96 -29.27 2.86
C THR A 112 33.18 -28.59 1.74
N GLY A 113 32.82 -27.31 1.92
CA GLY A 113 32.38 -26.41 0.85
C GLY A 113 33.55 -25.82 0.05
N SER A 114 34.40 -26.68 -0.54
CA SER A 114 35.48 -26.23 -1.44
C SER A 114 34.90 -25.79 -2.79
N SER A 115 35.51 -24.78 -3.41
CA SER A 115 35.09 -24.25 -4.71
C SER A 115 35.18 -25.30 -5.83
N ASP A 116 34.05 -25.63 -6.43
CA ASP A 116 33.93 -26.23 -7.76
C ASP A 116 32.80 -25.52 -8.53
N LEU A 117 33.05 -25.19 -9.80
CA LEU A 117 32.10 -24.53 -10.69
C LEU A 117 31.21 -25.57 -11.42
N PRO A 118 29.88 -25.53 -11.29
CA PRO A 118 28.98 -26.26 -12.18
C PRO A 118 28.54 -25.36 -13.34
N GLY A 119 29.37 -25.25 -14.38
CA GLY A 119 28.93 -24.76 -15.68
C GLY A 119 28.01 -25.77 -16.38
N ASN A 120 26.76 -25.88 -15.93
CA ASN A 120 25.75 -26.81 -16.45
C ASN A 120 24.45 -26.06 -16.79
N ALA A 121 24.29 -25.69 -18.06
CA ALA A 121 23.11 -25.01 -18.57
C ALA A 121 21.92 -25.98 -18.75
N ASN A 122 21.38 -26.53 -17.65
CA ASN A 122 20.30 -27.52 -17.70
C ASN A 122 19.41 -27.65 -16.44
N GLU A 123 19.45 -26.71 -15.49
CA GLU A 123 18.44 -26.63 -14.40
C GLU A 123 17.28 -25.73 -14.83
N THR A 124 16.21 -26.35 -15.34
CA THR A 124 14.99 -25.68 -15.82
C THR A 124 13.98 -25.39 -14.69
N ALA A 125 14.45 -25.28 -13.44
CA ALA A 125 13.59 -25.09 -12.28
C ALA A 125 14.35 -24.32 -11.19
N LEU A 126 13.68 -23.31 -10.61
CA LEU A 126 14.19 -22.54 -9.49
C LEU A 126 14.30 -23.42 -8.24
N GLN A 127 15.42 -23.32 -7.52
CA GLN A 127 15.60 -24.03 -6.26
C GLN A 127 14.99 -23.25 -5.09
N TRP A 128 13.77 -23.65 -4.72
CA TRP A 128 13.01 -23.04 -3.63
C TRP A 128 13.39 -23.58 -2.24
N SER A 129 13.36 -22.70 -1.24
CA SER A 129 13.48 -23.00 0.18
C SER A 129 12.24 -22.54 0.94
N ALA A 130 11.88 -23.19 2.04
CA ALA A 130 10.73 -22.75 2.85
C ALA A 130 11.07 -21.46 3.62
N CYS A 131 10.16 -20.48 3.60
CA CYS A 131 10.32 -19.23 4.35
C CYS A 131 8.98 -18.75 4.95
N GLU A 132 9.06 -17.90 5.96
CA GLU A 132 7.87 -17.47 6.71
C GLU A 132 7.08 -16.37 5.99
N LEU A 133 5.77 -16.36 6.25
CA LEU A 133 4.85 -15.26 5.97
C LEU A 133 4.47 -14.66 7.32
N ASP A 134 5.10 -13.55 7.73
CA ASP A 134 4.79 -12.94 9.04
C ASP A 134 3.54 -12.06 8.95
N ASN A 135 2.39 -12.70 8.76
CA ASN A 135 1.10 -12.03 8.88
C ASN A 135 0.05 -12.91 9.56
N VAL A 136 -0.96 -12.26 10.14
CA VAL A 136 -1.99 -12.92 10.96
C VAL A 136 -2.86 -13.90 10.18
N VAL A 137 -3.02 -13.71 8.86
CA VAL A 137 -3.83 -14.58 8.00
C VAL A 137 -3.07 -15.87 7.68
N ALA A 138 -1.80 -15.76 7.29
CA ALA A 138 -0.92 -16.91 7.07
C ALA A 138 -0.78 -17.73 8.35
N LYS A 139 -0.53 -17.08 9.50
CA LYS A 139 -0.47 -17.76 10.81
C LYS A 139 -1.79 -18.46 11.19
N ALA A 140 -2.95 -17.92 10.80
CA ALA A 140 -4.26 -18.54 11.06
C ALA A 140 -4.56 -19.77 10.17
N TYR A 141 -4.11 -19.77 8.92
CA TYR A 141 -4.34 -20.87 7.96
C TYR A 141 -3.16 -21.85 7.82
N ASN A 142 -2.06 -21.62 8.55
CA ASN A 142 -0.77 -22.31 8.38
C ASN A 142 -0.19 -22.11 6.95
N LEU A 143 -0.36 -20.90 6.42
CA LEU A 143 0.30 -20.36 5.23
C LEU A 143 1.84 -20.49 5.36
N SER A 144 2.53 -20.95 4.32
CA SER A 144 3.99 -20.93 4.23
C SER A 144 4.41 -20.44 2.86
N ALA A 145 5.36 -19.51 2.79
CA ALA A 145 5.96 -19.09 1.54
C ALA A 145 7.15 -19.99 1.17
N GLN A 146 7.59 -19.83 -0.07
CA GLN A 146 8.86 -20.31 -0.56
C GLN A 146 9.72 -19.14 -1.02
N CYS A 147 11.00 -19.16 -0.71
CA CYS A 147 11.97 -18.14 -1.09
C CYS A 147 13.10 -18.75 -1.91
N ALA A 148 13.56 -18.00 -2.92
CA ALA A 148 14.70 -18.34 -3.77
C ALA A 148 15.49 -17.08 -4.11
N THR A 149 16.81 -17.21 -4.26
CA THR A 149 17.67 -16.12 -4.72
C THR A 149 18.25 -16.52 -6.08
N VAL A 150 18.01 -15.69 -7.09
CA VAL A 150 18.48 -15.90 -8.46
C VAL A 150 19.67 -14.99 -8.72
N VAL A 151 20.72 -15.54 -9.31
CA VAL A 151 21.88 -14.77 -9.77
C VAL A 151 21.60 -14.31 -11.19
N LEU A 152 21.38 -13.01 -11.36
CA LEU A 152 21.04 -12.37 -12.64
C LEU A 152 22.19 -11.46 -13.10
N PRO A 153 22.24 -11.04 -14.38
CA PRO A 153 23.21 -10.07 -14.84
C PRO A 153 23.14 -8.77 -14.02
N LEU A 154 24.28 -8.26 -13.54
CA LEU A 154 24.34 -6.93 -12.94
C LEU A 154 23.88 -5.89 -13.96
N CYS A 155 24.30 -6.06 -15.21
CA CYS A 155 23.94 -5.18 -16.30
C CYS A 155 23.32 -5.94 -17.48
N TYR A 156 22.28 -5.36 -18.07
CA TYR A 156 21.62 -5.82 -19.29
C TYR A 156 22.02 -4.95 -20.49
N GLU A 157 22.01 -5.58 -21.67
CA GLU A 157 22.23 -4.91 -22.96
C GLU A 157 21.25 -3.73 -23.16
N ASP A 158 21.70 -2.72 -23.91
CA ASP A 158 21.05 -1.42 -24.14
C ASP A 158 20.71 -0.54 -22.92
N ILE A 159 20.76 -1.05 -21.68
CA ILE A 159 20.44 -0.25 -20.48
C ILE A 159 21.69 0.43 -19.89
N CYS A 160 22.71 -0.35 -19.55
CA CYS A 160 23.87 0.07 -18.75
C CYS A 160 25.20 -0.40 -19.41
N ASN A 161 26.35 -0.10 -18.82
CA ASN A 161 27.64 -0.68 -19.15
C ASN A 161 28.30 -1.31 -17.91
N THR A 162 29.19 -2.26 -18.08
CA THR A 162 30.02 -2.86 -17.01
C THR A 162 31.42 -3.16 -17.56
N GLU A 163 32.46 -3.08 -16.70
CA GLU A 163 33.82 -3.46 -17.08
C GLU A 163 34.00 -4.99 -17.17
N ASP A 164 33.29 -5.75 -16.32
CA ASP A 164 33.14 -7.20 -16.45
C ASP A 164 31.74 -7.54 -16.97
N GLY A 165 31.67 -8.05 -18.20
CA GLY A 165 30.43 -8.52 -18.82
C GLY A 165 29.81 -9.74 -18.12
N ASN A 166 30.52 -10.38 -17.18
CA ASN A 166 30.01 -11.46 -16.35
C ASN A 166 29.64 -11.00 -14.93
N ALA A 167 29.66 -9.69 -14.65
CA ALA A 167 29.22 -9.16 -13.36
C ALA A 167 27.75 -9.50 -13.10
N THR A 168 27.45 -9.96 -11.89
CA THR A 168 26.12 -10.44 -11.50
C THR A 168 25.58 -9.73 -10.25
N VAL A 169 24.27 -9.84 -10.08
CA VAL A 169 23.52 -9.32 -8.93
C VAL A 169 22.60 -10.43 -8.41
N SER A 170 22.43 -10.49 -7.10
CA SER A 170 21.52 -11.47 -6.47
C SER A 170 20.15 -10.82 -6.27
N VAL A 171 19.11 -11.43 -6.83
CA VAL A 171 17.72 -10.96 -6.68
C VAL A 171 16.92 -12.02 -5.94
N SER A 172 16.26 -11.62 -4.85
CA SER A 172 15.55 -12.51 -3.94
C SER A 172 14.04 -12.44 -4.15
N PHE A 173 13.45 -13.59 -4.45
CA PHE A 173 12.05 -13.80 -4.77
C PHE A 173 11.35 -14.57 -3.63
N LYS A 174 10.08 -14.25 -3.39
CA LYS A 174 9.18 -14.98 -2.49
C LYS A 174 7.92 -15.38 -3.25
N ARG A 175 7.44 -16.61 -3.09
CA ARG A 175 6.14 -17.06 -3.63
C ARG A 175 5.26 -17.72 -2.57
N ILE A 176 3.95 -17.58 -2.73
CA ILE A 176 2.94 -18.43 -2.08
C ILE A 176 2.51 -19.46 -3.13
N PRO A 177 2.89 -20.75 -2.99
CA PRO A 177 2.64 -21.75 -4.02
C PRO A 177 1.19 -22.24 -4.05
N ALA A 178 0.67 -22.59 -5.24
CA ALA A 178 -0.67 -23.13 -5.44
C ALA A 178 -0.88 -24.47 -4.70
N ILE A 179 -2.13 -24.77 -4.33
CA ILE A 179 -2.47 -25.97 -3.55
C ILE A 179 -2.16 -27.24 -4.36
N GLY A 180 -1.15 -27.99 -3.92
CA GLY A 180 -0.71 -29.23 -4.55
C GLY A 180 0.48 -29.08 -5.51
N ALA A 181 1.02 -27.87 -5.67
CA ALA A 181 2.32 -27.66 -6.31
C ALA A 181 3.44 -28.40 -5.55
N SER A 182 4.40 -28.95 -6.29
CA SER A 182 5.72 -29.33 -5.76
C SER A 182 6.69 -28.16 -5.85
N ASP A 183 7.77 -28.22 -5.07
CA ASP A 183 8.83 -27.19 -5.04
C ASP A 183 9.37 -26.88 -6.45
N THR A 184 9.47 -27.89 -7.31
CA THR A 184 9.93 -27.78 -8.71
C THR A 184 8.86 -27.40 -9.74
N SER A 185 7.59 -27.28 -9.35
CA SER A 185 6.49 -26.98 -10.27
C SER A 185 6.11 -25.50 -10.25
N VAL A 186 5.56 -25.04 -11.37
CA VAL A 186 4.82 -23.78 -11.50
C VAL A 186 3.41 -24.13 -11.96
N SER A 187 2.40 -23.44 -11.45
CA SER A 187 1.01 -23.59 -11.84
C SER A 187 0.75 -22.99 -13.23
N ALA A 188 -0.35 -23.41 -13.87
CA ALA A 188 -0.70 -22.94 -15.23
C ALA A 188 -1.00 -21.44 -15.32
N GLN A 189 -1.24 -20.78 -14.18
CA GLN A 189 -1.46 -19.34 -14.08
C GLN A 189 -0.74 -18.80 -12.84
N THR A 190 -0.03 -17.67 -12.99
CA THR A 190 0.72 -17.02 -11.90
C THR A 190 0.29 -15.57 -11.73
N VAL A 191 0.40 -15.04 -10.51
CA VAL A 191 0.28 -13.61 -10.23
C VAL A 191 1.63 -13.07 -9.79
N TRP A 192 2.08 -11.99 -10.41
CA TRP A 192 3.27 -11.26 -10.00
C TRP A 192 2.87 -9.99 -9.26
N TYR A 193 3.09 -9.95 -7.96
CA TYR A 193 2.81 -8.83 -7.07
C TYR A 193 4.05 -7.93 -6.98
N LEU A 194 4.02 -6.79 -7.67
CA LEU A 194 5.02 -5.73 -7.58
C LEU A 194 4.53 -4.71 -6.53
N ALA A 195 5.14 -4.76 -5.34
CA ALA A 195 4.81 -3.87 -4.24
C ALA A 195 5.18 -2.40 -4.54
N ASP A 196 4.68 -1.50 -3.71
CA ASP A 196 5.18 -0.11 -3.66
C ASP A 196 6.49 -0.04 -2.85
N ARG A 197 7.00 1.17 -2.64
CA ARG A 197 8.14 1.48 -1.78
C ARG A 197 7.82 1.16 -0.31
N PRO A 198 8.83 0.78 0.51
CA PRO A 198 8.61 0.43 1.92
C PRO A 198 7.85 1.48 2.74
N ASP A 199 8.08 2.78 2.47
CA ASP A 199 7.44 3.93 3.14
C ASP A 199 5.98 4.23 2.71
N VAL A 200 5.39 3.35 1.89
CA VAL A 200 3.98 3.41 1.47
C VAL A 200 3.29 2.06 1.64
N GLN A 201 4.02 0.97 1.42
CA GLN A 201 3.57 -0.38 1.74
C GLN A 201 4.72 -1.16 2.38
N THR A 202 4.57 -1.47 3.67
CA THR A 202 5.51 -2.34 4.37
C THR A 202 5.52 -3.74 3.76
N ARG A 203 6.63 -4.48 3.92
CA ARG A 203 6.70 -5.88 3.45
C ARG A 203 5.63 -6.75 4.09
N GLU A 204 5.37 -6.58 5.38
CA GLU A 204 4.32 -7.23 6.15
C GLU A 204 2.93 -7.02 5.51
N GLU A 205 2.64 -5.81 5.05
CA GLU A 205 1.39 -5.49 4.34
C GLU A 205 1.34 -6.07 2.92
N ALA A 206 2.44 -6.02 2.16
CA ALA A 206 2.52 -6.67 0.86
C ALA A 206 2.27 -8.18 0.97
N GLU A 207 2.95 -8.85 1.92
CA GLU A 207 2.76 -10.28 2.22
C GLU A 207 1.34 -10.58 2.72
N LEU A 208 0.71 -9.66 3.48
CA LEU A 208 -0.68 -9.76 3.89
C LEU A 208 -1.64 -9.63 2.69
N GLN A 209 -1.44 -8.68 1.77
CA GLN A 209 -2.29 -8.56 0.58
C GLN A 209 -2.10 -9.73 -0.39
N MET A 210 -0.88 -10.24 -0.56
CA MET A 210 -0.62 -11.50 -1.27
C MET A 210 -1.39 -12.66 -0.63
N THR A 211 -1.35 -12.80 0.70
CA THR A 211 -2.07 -13.86 1.43
C THR A 211 -3.59 -13.72 1.29
N LEU A 212 -4.13 -12.49 1.37
CA LEU A 212 -5.55 -12.21 1.19
C LEU A 212 -6.02 -12.41 -0.25
N LEU A 213 -5.17 -12.15 -1.24
CA LEU A 213 -5.44 -12.45 -2.64
C LEU A 213 -5.39 -13.96 -2.91
N TYR A 214 -4.45 -14.69 -2.30
CA TYR A 214 -4.36 -16.15 -2.36
C TYR A 214 -5.65 -16.82 -1.84
N GLU A 215 -6.18 -16.36 -0.71
CA GLU A 215 -7.46 -16.84 -0.16
C GLU A 215 -8.66 -16.50 -1.07
N GLU A 216 -8.73 -15.28 -1.63
CA GLU A 216 -9.80 -14.92 -2.59
C GLU A 216 -9.66 -15.72 -3.91
N LEU A 217 -8.43 -16.08 -4.30
CA LEU A 217 -8.07 -17.03 -5.37
C LEU A 217 -8.19 -18.52 -4.95
N ARG A 218 -8.56 -18.82 -3.70
CA ARG A 218 -8.68 -20.18 -3.12
C ARG A 218 -7.42 -21.04 -3.23
N GLY A 219 -6.25 -20.42 -3.38
CA GLY A 219 -4.98 -21.11 -3.62
C GLY A 219 -4.89 -21.86 -4.95
N GLU A 220 -5.70 -21.47 -5.95
CA GLU A 220 -5.73 -22.05 -7.30
C GLU A 220 -4.53 -21.59 -8.18
N VAL A 221 -3.72 -20.64 -7.70
CA VAL A 221 -2.75 -19.82 -8.46
C VAL A 221 -1.50 -19.56 -7.61
N ASP A 222 -0.29 -19.61 -8.19
CA ASP A 222 0.95 -19.17 -7.50
C ASP A 222 1.02 -17.64 -7.45
N ILE A 223 1.35 -17.05 -6.28
CA ILE A 223 1.57 -15.60 -6.15
C ILE A 223 3.03 -15.31 -5.83
N TYR A 224 3.72 -14.64 -6.75
CA TYR A 224 5.13 -14.25 -6.70
C TYR A 224 5.30 -12.79 -6.26
N THR A 225 6.41 -12.48 -5.61
CA THR A 225 6.95 -11.13 -5.44
C THR A 225 8.48 -11.19 -5.37
N LEU A 226 9.13 -10.02 -5.40
CA LEU A 226 10.58 -9.88 -5.33
C LEU A 226 10.98 -8.64 -4.53
N TYR A 227 12.15 -8.69 -3.90
CA TYR A 227 12.89 -7.48 -3.61
C TYR A 227 13.54 -7.00 -4.91
N ILE A 228 13.21 -5.79 -5.36
CA ILE A 228 13.83 -5.20 -6.56
C ILE A 228 15.36 -5.10 -6.34
N ARG A 229 16.16 -5.32 -7.40
CA ARG A 229 17.62 -5.11 -7.36
C ARG A 229 17.97 -3.77 -6.70
N GLY A 230 18.83 -3.80 -5.68
CA GLY A 230 19.14 -2.61 -4.87
C GLY A 230 18.34 -2.47 -3.56
N THR A 231 17.36 -3.35 -3.27
CA THR A 231 16.54 -3.31 -2.03
C THR A 231 16.64 -4.58 -1.18
N GLY A 232 16.43 -4.45 0.13
CA GLY A 232 16.15 -5.55 1.08
C GLY A 232 17.04 -6.79 0.97
N ASN A 233 16.44 -7.98 0.75
CA ASN A 233 17.17 -9.25 0.68
C ASN A 233 17.74 -9.57 -0.72
N SER A 234 17.58 -8.68 -1.70
CA SER A 234 18.40 -8.69 -2.91
C SER A 234 19.77 -8.08 -2.60
N THR A 235 20.63 -7.87 -3.60
CA THR A 235 21.84 -7.05 -3.43
C THR A 235 21.44 -5.59 -3.17
N ALA A 236 21.30 -5.23 -1.90
CA ALA A 236 20.85 -3.90 -1.46
C ALA A 236 21.93 -2.82 -1.62
N LEU A 237 21.50 -1.60 -1.98
CA LEU A 237 22.38 -0.42 -2.00
C LEU A 237 22.41 0.22 -0.61
N THR A 238 23.52 0.07 0.11
CA THR A 238 23.70 0.62 1.46
C THR A 238 24.87 1.59 1.52
N CYS A 239 24.60 2.78 2.04
CA CYS A 239 25.58 3.81 2.37
C CYS A 239 25.21 4.45 3.70
N ASN A 240 26.22 4.88 4.46
CA ASN A 240 26.04 5.55 5.75
C ASN A 240 26.69 6.94 5.72
N THR A 241 26.18 7.84 6.55
CA THR A 241 26.73 9.16 6.83
C THR A 241 27.99 9.08 7.72
N SER A 242 28.65 10.21 7.93
CA SER A 242 29.79 10.36 8.85
C SER A 242 29.44 10.14 10.33
N ASP A 243 28.17 10.19 10.72
CA ASP A 243 27.72 9.82 12.08
C ASP A 243 27.32 8.34 12.23
N GLY A 244 27.16 7.64 11.11
CA GLY A 244 26.84 6.21 11.04
C GLY A 244 25.38 5.88 10.72
N SER A 245 24.48 6.87 10.67
CA SER A 245 23.10 6.70 10.18
C SER A 245 23.05 6.33 8.68
N PRO A 246 21.96 5.73 8.17
CA PRO A 246 21.78 5.49 6.74
C PRO A 246 21.74 6.80 5.93
N LEU A 247 22.35 6.82 4.74
CA LEU A 247 22.44 8.05 3.93
C LEU A 247 21.06 8.60 3.54
N GLN A 248 20.07 7.73 3.31
CA GLN A 248 18.69 8.14 3.00
C GLN A 248 18.01 8.89 4.16
N THR A 249 18.44 8.69 5.41
CA THR A 249 17.89 9.41 6.57
C THR A 249 18.15 10.91 6.46
N ALA A 250 19.31 11.31 5.92
CA ALA A 250 19.61 12.71 5.63
C ALA A 250 18.89 13.26 4.38
N VAL A 251 18.39 12.39 3.48
CA VAL A 251 17.69 12.79 2.24
C VAL A 251 16.19 13.03 2.45
N PHE A 252 15.56 12.23 3.33
CA PHE A 252 14.10 12.22 3.51
C PHE A 252 13.62 12.68 4.91
N ALA A 253 14.52 13.17 5.76
CA ALA A 253 14.15 13.78 7.04
C ALA A 253 13.23 14.99 6.85
N ARG A 254 12.23 15.14 7.74
CA ARG A 254 11.18 16.17 7.66
C ARG A 254 11.73 17.61 7.64
N ASN A 255 12.82 17.88 8.35
CA ASN A 255 13.42 19.22 8.46
C ASN A 255 14.92 19.18 8.13
N ASP A 256 15.25 19.41 6.86
CA ASP A 256 16.61 19.63 6.34
C ASP A 256 17.70 18.76 7.00
N GLY A 257 17.57 17.44 6.81
CA GLY A 257 18.63 16.49 7.14
C GLY A 257 19.95 16.95 6.50
N VAL A 258 20.99 17.18 7.32
CA VAL A 258 22.21 17.86 6.87
C VAL A 258 23.07 16.92 6.03
N LEU A 259 22.73 16.79 4.75
CA LEU A 259 23.39 15.92 3.79
C LEU A 259 24.79 16.46 3.44
N ALA A 260 25.79 15.98 4.16
CA ALA A 260 27.18 16.39 3.95
C ALA A 260 27.70 15.93 2.56
N PRO A 261 28.30 16.82 1.74
CA PRO A 261 28.88 16.43 0.45
C PRO A 261 29.98 15.34 0.55
N SER A 262 30.65 15.24 1.71
CA SER A 262 31.60 14.17 2.02
C SER A 262 30.97 12.78 2.03
N ASP A 263 29.71 12.69 2.45
CA ASP A 263 29.04 11.42 2.73
C ASP A 263 28.44 10.88 1.42
N VAL A 264 27.87 11.77 0.61
CA VAL A 264 27.53 11.51 -0.80
C VAL A 264 28.77 11.03 -1.57
N GLN A 265 29.90 11.75 -1.48
CA GLN A 265 31.14 11.35 -2.16
C GLN A 265 31.70 10.01 -1.65
N SER A 266 31.59 9.74 -0.35
CA SER A 266 31.99 8.45 0.25
C SER A 266 31.10 7.31 -0.25
N CYS A 267 29.80 7.55 -0.41
CA CYS A 267 28.87 6.62 -1.02
C CYS A 267 29.22 6.34 -2.49
N VAL A 268 29.48 7.37 -3.31
CA VAL A 268 29.93 7.19 -4.72
C VAL A 268 31.15 6.27 -4.78
N SER A 269 32.19 6.56 -3.99
CA SER A 269 33.40 5.73 -3.95
C SER A 269 33.12 4.31 -3.44
N ARG A 270 32.21 4.15 -2.48
CA ARG A 270 31.82 2.83 -1.97
C ARG A 270 31.07 1.98 -3.00
N LEU A 271 30.19 2.57 -3.80
CA LEU A 271 29.49 1.88 -4.88
C LEU A 271 30.46 1.53 -6.04
N GLN A 272 31.41 2.41 -6.35
CA GLN A 272 32.51 2.11 -7.29
C GLN A 272 33.38 0.94 -6.82
N GLU A 273 33.75 0.87 -5.53
CA GLU A 273 34.49 -0.27 -4.95
C GLU A 273 33.77 -1.62 -5.09
N LEU A 274 32.43 -1.60 -5.12
CA LEU A 274 31.58 -2.78 -5.31
C LEU A 274 31.37 -3.14 -6.80
N GLY A 275 31.96 -2.37 -7.72
CA GLY A 275 31.82 -2.55 -9.17
C GLY A 275 30.60 -1.85 -9.78
N TYR A 276 29.84 -1.08 -9.01
CA TYR A 276 28.63 -0.37 -9.47
C TYR A 276 28.99 0.99 -10.09
N THR A 277 29.76 0.95 -11.18
CA THR A 277 30.28 2.15 -11.87
C THR A 277 29.25 2.83 -12.79
N ASP A 278 28.21 2.11 -13.21
CA ASP A 278 27.04 2.62 -13.94
C ASP A 278 25.76 2.26 -13.16
N LEU A 279 25.20 3.25 -12.46
CA LEU A 279 24.03 3.05 -11.60
C LEU A 279 22.73 2.79 -12.38
N SER A 280 22.71 2.92 -13.72
CA SER A 280 21.57 2.48 -14.53
C SER A 280 21.39 0.94 -14.52
N ALA A 281 22.40 0.20 -14.04
CA ALA A 281 22.28 -1.20 -13.60
C ALA A 281 21.16 -1.40 -12.55
N PHE A 282 20.81 -0.37 -11.78
CA PHE A 282 19.73 -0.37 -10.77
C PHE A 282 18.50 0.45 -11.21
N SER A 283 18.35 0.77 -12.49
CA SER A 283 17.21 1.52 -13.03
C SER A 283 15.88 0.74 -12.98
N LEU A 284 14.77 1.46 -13.16
CA LEU A 284 13.43 0.87 -13.36
C LEU A 284 13.40 -0.09 -14.56
N ALA A 285 14.15 0.23 -15.62
CA ALA A 285 14.31 -0.63 -16.78
C ALA A 285 15.07 -1.93 -16.43
N SER A 286 16.14 -1.87 -15.63
CA SER A 286 16.86 -3.06 -15.15
C SER A 286 16.02 -3.91 -14.20
N ALA A 287 15.21 -3.29 -13.33
CA ALA A 287 14.24 -4.01 -12.49
C ALA A 287 13.18 -4.76 -13.32
N SER A 288 12.73 -4.19 -14.44
CA SER A 288 11.80 -4.88 -15.35
C SER A 288 12.41 -6.10 -16.03
N ARG A 289 13.72 -6.09 -16.30
CA ARG A 289 14.45 -7.25 -16.84
C ARG A 289 14.49 -8.41 -15.86
N ASP A 290 14.63 -8.17 -14.55
CA ASP A 290 14.65 -9.25 -13.55
C ASP A 290 13.37 -10.09 -13.61
N VAL A 291 12.22 -9.42 -13.78
CA VAL A 291 10.91 -10.06 -13.92
C VAL A 291 10.75 -10.74 -15.29
N GLU A 292 11.21 -10.10 -16.38
CA GLU A 292 11.23 -10.71 -17.72
C GLU A 292 12.04 -12.01 -17.75
N GLU A 293 13.27 -12.02 -17.26
CA GLU A 293 14.14 -13.20 -17.24
C GLU A 293 13.51 -14.34 -16.43
N VAL A 294 12.97 -14.06 -15.24
CA VAL A 294 12.43 -15.12 -14.38
C VAL A 294 11.10 -15.69 -14.93
N ILE A 295 10.26 -14.87 -15.56
CA ILE A 295 9.06 -15.36 -16.26
C ILE A 295 9.45 -16.20 -17.48
N THR A 296 10.34 -15.69 -18.34
CA THR A 296 10.68 -16.36 -19.61
C THR A 296 11.49 -17.64 -19.42
N GLN A 297 12.39 -17.70 -18.43
CA GLN A 297 13.24 -18.87 -18.17
C GLN A 297 12.54 -19.95 -17.32
N PHE A 298 11.66 -19.59 -16.39
CA PHE A 298 11.10 -20.53 -15.40
C PHE A 298 9.57 -20.64 -15.37
N GLN A 299 8.85 -19.79 -16.11
CA GLN A 299 7.38 -19.79 -16.20
C GLN A 299 6.89 -19.83 -17.67
N SER A 300 7.70 -20.40 -18.57
CA SER A 300 7.48 -20.36 -20.03
C SER A 300 6.09 -20.82 -20.48
N ASP A 301 5.52 -21.77 -19.75
CA ASP A 301 4.27 -22.49 -20.07
C ASP A 301 3.07 -21.98 -19.24
N SER A 302 3.25 -20.90 -18.47
CA SER A 302 2.24 -20.32 -17.56
C SER A 302 1.69 -18.99 -18.08
N GLU A 303 0.41 -18.73 -17.81
CA GLU A 303 -0.21 -17.41 -18.00
C GLU A 303 0.06 -16.52 -16.78
N ALA A 304 0.77 -15.40 -16.96
CA ALA A 304 1.08 -14.46 -15.87
C ALA A 304 0.11 -13.26 -15.87
N VAL A 305 -0.35 -12.86 -14.69
CA VAL A 305 -1.00 -11.57 -14.45
C VAL A 305 -0.15 -10.74 -13.51
N VAL A 306 0.32 -9.58 -13.96
CA VAL A 306 1.09 -8.64 -13.13
C VAL A 306 0.13 -7.74 -12.37
N TYR A 307 0.15 -7.77 -11.05
CA TYR A 307 -0.41 -6.72 -10.21
C TYR A 307 0.71 -5.81 -9.74
N ALA A 308 0.51 -4.49 -9.83
CA ALA A 308 1.47 -3.52 -9.36
C ALA A 308 0.79 -2.37 -8.60
N LEU A 309 1.41 -1.93 -7.50
CA LEU A 309 0.95 -0.82 -6.67
C LEU A 309 1.94 0.35 -6.76
N GLY A 310 1.42 1.59 -6.87
CA GLY A 310 2.21 2.82 -6.71
C GLY A 310 3.48 2.83 -7.56
N TYR A 311 4.65 2.90 -6.92
CA TYR A 311 5.97 2.86 -7.58
C TYR A 311 6.20 1.59 -8.41
N GLY A 312 5.68 0.44 -7.96
CA GLY A 312 5.72 -0.82 -8.70
C GLY A 312 5.05 -0.71 -10.09
N THR A 313 4.10 0.21 -10.27
CA THR A 313 3.47 0.45 -11.59
C THR A 313 4.44 1.03 -12.62
N LEU A 314 5.55 1.65 -12.21
CA LEU A 314 6.59 2.10 -13.12
C LEU A 314 7.40 0.91 -13.67
N VAL A 315 7.73 -0.06 -12.81
CA VAL A 315 8.38 -1.32 -13.23
C VAL A 315 7.45 -2.13 -14.13
N ALA A 316 6.15 -2.17 -13.81
CA ALA A 316 5.14 -2.79 -14.67
C ALA A 316 5.04 -2.11 -16.04
N GLN A 317 5.04 -0.77 -16.10
CA GLN A 317 5.02 -0.03 -17.37
C GLN A 317 6.26 -0.28 -18.23
N GLN A 318 7.44 -0.43 -17.61
CA GLN A 318 8.66 -0.88 -18.31
C GLN A 318 8.50 -2.32 -18.83
N LEU A 319 7.97 -3.24 -18.02
CA LEU A 319 7.71 -4.64 -18.40
C LEU A 319 6.69 -4.78 -19.55
N MET A 320 5.65 -3.94 -19.59
CA MET A 320 4.66 -3.90 -20.67
C MET A 320 5.31 -3.65 -22.04
N GLN A 321 6.25 -2.71 -22.11
CA GLN A 321 6.95 -2.33 -23.35
C GLN A 321 7.85 -3.45 -23.91
N ARG A 322 8.11 -4.50 -23.12
CA ARG A 322 9.00 -5.63 -23.48
C ARG A 322 8.27 -6.77 -24.19
N GLY A 323 6.94 -6.84 -24.05
CA GLY A 323 6.11 -7.80 -24.76
C GLY A 323 6.33 -9.27 -24.37
N VAL A 324 6.56 -9.53 -23.08
CA VAL A 324 6.73 -10.88 -22.53
C VAL A 324 5.45 -11.70 -22.77
N SER A 325 5.53 -12.73 -23.63
CA SER A 325 4.36 -13.41 -24.19
C SER A 325 3.53 -14.21 -23.18
N GLN A 326 4.09 -14.50 -22.01
CA GLN A 326 3.40 -15.13 -20.89
C GLN A 326 2.39 -14.19 -20.21
N ILE A 327 2.56 -12.86 -20.32
CA ILE A 327 1.78 -11.90 -19.51
C ILE A 327 0.46 -11.55 -20.21
N VAL A 328 -0.62 -12.22 -19.80
CA VAL A 328 -1.98 -12.05 -20.37
C VAL A 328 -2.70 -10.81 -19.82
N GLY A 329 -2.26 -10.27 -18.69
CA GLY A 329 -2.88 -9.07 -18.11
C GLY A 329 -2.01 -8.32 -17.11
N TYR A 330 -2.22 -7.01 -17.07
CA TYR A 330 -1.64 -6.10 -16.08
C TYR A 330 -2.77 -5.49 -15.23
N THR A 331 -2.54 -5.32 -13.93
CA THR A 331 -3.38 -4.53 -13.03
C THR A 331 -2.51 -3.47 -12.38
N LEU A 332 -2.86 -2.20 -12.54
CA LEU A 332 -2.07 -1.06 -12.06
C LEU A 332 -2.91 -0.27 -11.06
N ASP A 333 -2.64 -0.45 -9.76
CA ASP A 333 -3.34 0.19 -8.64
C ASP A 333 -2.55 1.42 -8.17
N GLY A 334 -3.24 2.56 -8.01
CA GLY A 334 -2.60 3.83 -7.67
C GLY A 334 -1.51 4.21 -8.69
N ALA A 335 -1.80 4.09 -9.99
CA ALA A 335 -0.77 4.13 -11.01
C ALA A 335 -0.11 5.51 -11.18
N LEU A 336 1.23 5.51 -11.20
CA LEU A 336 2.03 6.70 -11.50
C LEU A 336 2.02 6.96 -13.02
N GLY A 337 1.93 8.25 -13.38
CA GLY A 337 1.46 8.72 -14.68
C GLY A 337 2.25 8.24 -15.89
N GLY A 338 1.53 7.99 -16.98
CA GLY A 338 2.07 7.42 -18.21
C GLY A 338 3.10 8.31 -18.93
N PRO A 339 3.86 7.73 -19.86
CA PRO A 339 4.90 8.45 -20.58
C PRO A 339 4.32 9.50 -21.52
N ALA A 340 5.07 10.59 -21.74
CA ALA A 340 4.60 11.74 -22.50
C ALA A 340 4.41 11.42 -23.99
N ASP A 341 3.22 11.67 -24.53
CA ASP A 341 2.94 11.59 -25.97
C ASP A 341 3.66 12.74 -26.72
N PRO A 342 4.63 12.44 -27.62
CA PRO A 342 5.31 13.47 -28.41
C PRO A 342 4.46 13.98 -29.60
N THR A 343 3.25 13.43 -29.82
CA THR A 343 2.39 13.74 -30.97
C THR A 343 1.17 14.62 -30.64
N SER A 344 0.85 14.80 -29.35
CA SER A 344 -0.29 15.64 -28.92
C SER A 344 -0.04 17.12 -29.22
N SER A 345 -0.61 17.62 -30.31
CA SER A 345 -0.78 19.07 -30.52
C SER A 345 -1.61 19.65 -29.37
N PRO A 346 -1.22 20.79 -28.75
CA PRO A 346 -1.77 21.30 -27.48
C PRO A 346 -3.19 21.92 -27.61
N SER A 347 -4.06 21.33 -28.42
CA SER A 347 -5.37 21.86 -28.80
C SER A 347 -6.51 20.84 -28.79
N THR A 348 -6.24 19.52 -28.78
CA THR A 348 -7.30 18.54 -29.11
C THR A 348 -7.14 17.09 -28.59
N ALA A 349 -6.18 16.80 -27.71
CA ALA A 349 -6.00 15.47 -27.09
C ALA A 349 -5.67 15.61 -25.60
N PRO A 350 -5.99 14.63 -24.73
CA PRO A 350 -5.64 14.68 -23.32
C PRO A 350 -4.11 14.75 -23.16
N THR A 351 -3.64 15.77 -22.45
CA THR A 351 -2.21 15.96 -22.21
C THR A 351 -1.68 14.85 -21.31
N ALA A 352 -0.87 13.96 -21.89
CA ALA A 352 -0.09 12.98 -21.15
C ALA A 352 0.66 13.69 -20.01
N THR A 353 0.34 13.33 -18.78
CA THR A 353 0.80 14.00 -17.56
C THR A 353 1.83 13.09 -16.90
N PRO A 354 3.13 13.20 -17.26
CA PRO A 354 4.16 12.33 -16.72
C PRO A 354 4.28 12.53 -15.21
N TYR A 355 4.40 11.45 -14.45
CA TYR A 355 4.71 11.57 -13.03
C TYR A 355 6.11 12.16 -12.84
N LYS A 356 6.21 13.16 -11.95
CA LYS A 356 7.45 13.79 -11.56
C LYS A 356 7.47 14.05 -10.05
N VAL A 357 8.49 13.52 -9.38
CA VAL A 357 8.62 13.55 -7.90
C VAL A 357 8.64 14.99 -7.40
N SER A 358 9.32 15.89 -8.10
CA SER A 358 9.37 17.34 -7.84
C SER A 358 8.00 18.04 -7.84
N ARG A 359 6.94 17.42 -8.36
CA ARG A 359 5.56 17.92 -8.34
C ARG A 359 4.66 17.25 -7.29
N SER A 360 5.18 16.33 -6.46
CA SER A 360 4.32 15.52 -5.58
C SER A 360 3.57 16.37 -4.55
N ASP A 361 4.18 17.41 -3.98
CA ASP A 361 3.51 18.30 -3.01
C ASP A 361 2.37 19.13 -3.65
N GLU A 362 2.55 19.61 -4.88
CA GLU A 362 1.46 20.23 -5.67
C GLU A 362 0.32 19.23 -5.95
N ALA A 363 0.68 18.03 -6.43
CA ALA A 363 -0.30 17.02 -6.81
C ALA A 363 -1.05 16.43 -5.59
N PHE A 364 -0.42 16.35 -4.42
CA PHE A 364 -1.06 16.04 -3.14
C PHE A 364 -2.06 17.14 -2.77
N GLY A 365 -1.67 18.41 -2.94
CA GLY A 365 -2.49 19.59 -2.70
C GLY A 365 -3.78 19.64 -3.51
N GLU A 366 -3.77 19.15 -4.75
CA GLU A 366 -4.97 19.01 -5.58
C GLU A 366 -5.99 18.03 -4.96
N VAL A 367 -5.55 16.84 -4.55
CA VAL A 367 -6.43 15.83 -3.92
C VAL A 367 -6.89 16.28 -2.53
N ALA A 368 -6.04 17.03 -1.81
CA ALA A 368 -6.46 17.71 -0.58
C ALA A 368 -7.54 18.78 -0.83
N ALA A 369 -7.52 19.49 -1.96
CA ALA A 369 -8.56 20.45 -2.31
C ALA A 369 -9.91 19.75 -2.55
N ASP A 370 -9.92 18.58 -3.18
CA ASP A 370 -11.12 17.75 -3.34
C ASP A 370 -11.64 17.21 -1.99
N PHE A 371 -10.76 16.81 -1.07
CA PHE A 371 -11.13 16.47 0.30
C PHE A 371 -11.77 17.66 1.05
N LEU A 372 -11.19 18.87 0.92
CA LEU A 372 -11.73 20.09 1.52
C LEU A 372 -13.10 20.47 0.93
N ALA A 373 -13.30 20.26 -0.37
CA ALA A 373 -14.59 20.42 -1.03
C ALA A 373 -15.63 19.39 -0.55
N TRP A 374 -15.21 18.14 -0.32
CA TRP A 374 -16.07 17.10 0.24
C TRP A 374 -16.49 17.42 1.70
N CYS A 375 -15.57 17.85 2.56
CA CYS A 375 -15.90 18.36 3.90
C CYS A 375 -16.92 19.51 3.84
N GLN A 376 -16.78 20.43 2.88
CA GLN A 376 -17.71 21.55 2.72
C GLN A 376 -19.13 21.10 2.28
N ALA A 377 -19.25 19.91 1.67
CA ALA A 377 -20.53 19.29 1.30
C ALA A 377 -21.11 18.35 2.38
N ASP A 378 -20.28 17.76 3.25
CA ASP A 378 -20.73 16.90 4.35
C ASP A 378 -21.28 17.74 5.53
N THR A 379 -22.49 17.39 5.99
CA THR A 379 -23.18 18.16 7.04
C THR A 379 -22.60 17.99 8.45
N ASN A 380 -21.74 17.01 8.69
CA ASN A 380 -21.08 16.80 9.99
C ASN A 380 -19.77 17.60 10.05
N CYS A 381 -19.08 17.73 8.92
CA CYS A 381 -17.86 18.51 8.79
C CYS A 381 -18.17 20.02 8.69
N SER A 382 -19.06 20.42 7.77
CA SER A 382 -19.34 21.84 7.49
C SER A 382 -19.99 22.63 8.65
N THR A 383 -20.81 22.00 9.49
CA THR A 383 -21.47 22.71 10.61
C THR A 383 -20.48 23.30 11.60
N MET A 384 -19.35 22.62 11.84
CA MET A 384 -18.34 23.00 12.83
C MET A 384 -17.61 24.32 12.49
N PHE A 385 -17.75 24.80 11.25
CA PHE A 385 -17.17 26.05 10.77
C PHE A 385 -18.23 27.14 10.51
N SER A 386 -19.49 26.76 10.31
CA SER A 386 -20.56 27.67 9.87
C SER A 386 -21.09 28.65 10.93
N ASP A 387 -20.87 28.39 12.22
CA ASP A 387 -21.46 29.16 13.33
C ASP A 387 -20.91 30.61 13.45
N VAL A 388 -19.74 30.89 12.88
CA VAL A 388 -19.12 32.24 12.87
C VAL A 388 -19.54 33.04 11.63
N SER A 389 -19.67 32.38 10.48
CA SER A 389 -20.20 32.95 9.24
C SER A 389 -20.64 31.84 8.29
N THR A 390 -21.69 32.07 7.51
CA THR A 390 -22.13 31.19 6.42
C THR A 390 -21.11 31.07 5.27
N THR A 391 -19.98 31.76 5.35
CA THR A 391 -18.86 31.72 4.39
C THR A 391 -17.60 31.07 4.97
N THR A 392 -17.58 30.72 6.25
CA THR A 392 -16.41 30.08 6.88
C THR A 392 -16.41 28.59 6.56
N THR A 393 -15.31 28.14 5.98
CA THR A 393 -15.04 26.75 5.56
C THR A 393 -13.78 26.24 6.24
N LEU A 394 -13.62 24.91 6.30
CA LEU A 394 -12.39 24.27 6.79
C LEU A 394 -11.12 24.86 6.12
N ASN A 395 -11.16 25.09 4.81
CA ASN A 395 -10.05 25.73 4.08
C ASN A 395 -9.76 27.14 4.61
N THR A 396 -10.77 28.02 4.70
CA THR A 396 -10.56 29.39 5.23
C THR A 396 -10.08 29.40 6.68
N THR A 397 -10.51 28.43 7.50
CA THR A 397 -10.05 28.27 8.88
C THR A 397 -8.58 27.85 8.93
N LEU A 398 -8.14 26.90 8.09
CA LEU A 398 -6.73 26.51 7.97
C LEU A 398 -5.84 27.67 7.53
N LEU A 399 -6.27 28.45 6.53
CA LEU A 399 -5.52 29.63 6.08
C LEU A 399 -5.40 30.71 7.18
N GLU A 400 -6.43 30.93 8.01
CA GLU A 400 -6.34 31.82 9.17
C GLU A 400 -5.39 31.27 10.24
N VAL A 401 -5.45 29.96 10.51
CA VAL A 401 -4.55 29.28 11.46
C VAL A 401 -3.09 29.41 11.03
N TYR A 402 -2.76 29.12 9.76
CA TYR A 402 -1.41 29.26 9.22
C TYR A 402 -0.88 30.69 9.39
N ALA A 403 -1.66 31.70 8.98
CA ALA A 403 -1.28 33.10 9.11
C ALA A 403 -1.09 33.55 10.57
N ARG A 404 -1.84 32.98 11.52
CA ARG A 404 -1.71 33.25 12.96
C ARG A 404 -0.48 32.58 13.58
N LEU A 405 -0.23 31.32 13.24
CA LEU A 405 0.89 30.53 13.77
C LEU A 405 2.24 31.12 13.36
N ASP A 406 2.37 31.56 12.11
CA ASP A 406 3.61 32.17 11.61
C ASP A 406 3.78 33.63 12.10
N ALA A 407 2.69 34.32 12.44
CA ALA A 407 2.74 35.69 12.99
C ALA A 407 3.08 35.73 14.49
N ASP A 408 2.79 34.66 15.25
CA ASP A 408 3.22 34.51 16.65
C ASP A 408 3.76 33.09 16.92
N THR A 409 5.02 32.89 16.52
CA THR A 409 5.76 31.65 16.77
C THR A 409 6.08 31.39 18.25
N ALA A 410 5.83 32.37 19.14
CA ALA A 410 5.93 32.21 20.59
C ALA A 410 4.60 31.76 21.23
N SER A 411 3.50 31.75 20.48
CA SER A 411 2.20 31.24 20.94
C SER A 411 2.28 29.76 21.32
N LEU A 412 1.43 29.32 22.27
CA LEU A 412 1.49 27.96 22.79
C LEU A 412 1.19 26.90 21.71
N CYS A 413 0.27 27.18 20.77
CA CYS A 413 -0.01 26.26 19.66
C CYS A 413 1.08 26.24 18.57
N ALA A 414 1.80 27.35 18.34
CA ALA A 414 3.00 27.33 17.50
C ALA A 414 4.12 26.53 18.16
N ARG A 415 4.30 26.70 19.47
CA ARG A 415 5.29 25.94 20.24
C ARG A 415 5.03 24.43 20.27
N ILE A 416 3.77 23.98 20.30
CA ILE A 416 3.44 22.54 20.21
C ILE A 416 4.04 21.91 18.95
N LEU A 417 3.94 22.58 17.80
CA LEU A 417 4.49 22.10 16.54
C LEU A 417 6.04 22.15 16.56
N LEU A 418 6.62 23.29 16.96
CA LEU A 418 8.08 23.47 17.00
C LEU A 418 8.80 22.59 18.03
N ASP A 419 8.21 22.36 19.21
CA ASP A 419 8.83 21.54 20.25
C ASP A 419 8.86 20.05 19.84
N ALA A 420 7.76 19.55 19.25
CA ALA A 420 7.67 18.19 18.69
C ALA A 420 8.69 17.94 17.58
N ASP A 421 9.11 18.99 16.89
CA ASP A 421 10.09 18.94 15.81
C ASP A 421 11.53 18.82 16.33
N THR A 422 11.85 19.51 17.43
CA THR A 422 13.20 19.51 18.02
C THR A 422 13.60 18.19 18.71
N SER A 423 12.69 17.22 18.85
CA SER A 423 12.94 15.95 19.54
C SER A 423 14.02 15.07 18.88
N GLY A 424 14.24 15.25 17.56
CA GLY A 424 15.12 14.37 16.78
C GLY A 424 16.59 14.82 16.69
N ASN A 425 16.88 16.13 16.66
CA ASN A 425 18.22 16.59 16.29
C ASN A 425 18.64 17.92 16.96
N THR A 426 19.71 17.89 17.77
CA THR A 426 20.26 19.09 18.42
C THR A 426 21.29 19.85 17.55
N ASN A 427 21.54 19.40 16.33
CA ASN A 427 22.70 19.79 15.53
C ASN A 427 22.32 20.40 14.17
N SER A 428 21.77 21.62 14.17
CA SER A 428 21.90 22.50 13.00
C SER A 428 22.37 23.90 13.37
N ALA A 429 23.19 24.47 12.50
CA ALA A 429 23.72 25.83 12.58
C ALA A 429 23.14 26.74 11.47
N THR A 430 22.05 26.32 10.82
CA THR A 430 21.29 27.14 9.85
C THR A 430 20.27 28.01 10.58
N ASN A 431 20.28 29.32 10.34
CA ASN A 431 19.38 30.28 11.02
C ASN A 431 18.03 30.44 10.30
N ASN A 432 17.49 29.35 9.73
CA ASN A 432 16.14 29.29 9.20
C ASN A 432 15.32 28.35 10.10
N THR A 433 14.44 28.91 10.91
CA THR A 433 13.44 28.13 11.66
C THR A 433 12.29 27.77 10.72
N THR A 434 11.94 26.49 10.62
CA THR A 434 10.74 26.02 9.91
C THR A 434 9.51 26.77 10.44
N PRO A 435 8.69 27.42 9.59
CA PRO A 435 7.47 28.07 10.04
C PRO A 435 6.48 27.04 10.61
N PRO A 436 5.80 27.30 11.74
CA PRO A 436 4.87 26.33 12.30
C PRO A 436 3.71 25.96 11.34
N SER A 437 3.36 26.83 10.38
CA SER A 437 2.38 26.47 9.34
C SER A 437 2.87 25.41 8.35
N PHE A 438 4.18 25.16 8.23
CA PHE A 438 4.73 24.08 7.41
C PHE A 438 4.50 22.74 8.12
N LEU A 439 4.90 22.66 9.40
CA LEU A 439 4.70 21.50 10.27
C LEU A 439 3.21 21.14 10.38
N LEU A 440 2.29 22.12 10.43
CA LEU A 440 0.86 21.83 10.44
C LEU A 440 0.33 21.32 9.09
N ARG A 441 0.86 21.79 7.95
CA ARG A 441 0.53 21.19 6.63
C ARG A 441 0.96 19.73 6.56
N GLU A 442 2.17 19.43 7.03
CA GLU A 442 2.76 18.09 7.08
C GLU A 442 1.98 17.14 7.99
N LEU A 443 1.61 17.58 9.20
CA LEU A 443 0.74 16.84 10.12
C LEU A 443 -0.59 16.46 9.44
N LEU A 444 -1.24 17.43 8.78
CA LEU A 444 -2.48 17.18 8.05
C LEU A 444 -2.26 16.29 6.81
N GLY A 445 -1.07 16.34 6.19
CA GLY A 445 -0.65 15.43 5.13
C GLY A 445 -0.52 13.97 5.60
N LEU A 446 0.09 13.75 6.77
CA LEU A 446 0.13 12.43 7.43
C LEU A 446 -1.29 11.93 7.73
N MET A 447 -2.17 12.80 8.24
CA MET A 447 -3.58 12.46 8.46
C MET A 447 -4.33 12.14 7.17
N MET A 448 -4.06 12.86 6.07
CA MET A 448 -4.71 12.66 4.78
C MET A 448 -4.37 11.31 4.13
N LYS A 449 -3.24 10.68 4.47
CA LYS A 449 -2.94 9.29 4.06
C LYS A 449 -3.88 8.24 4.68
N SER A 450 -4.58 8.55 5.78
CA SER A 450 -5.34 7.57 6.57
C SER A 450 -6.83 7.91 6.67
N THR A 451 -7.68 7.02 6.14
CA THR A 451 -9.15 7.13 6.24
C THR A 451 -9.67 7.13 7.68
N ILE A 452 -8.87 6.65 8.65
CA ILE A 452 -9.17 6.69 10.08
C ILE A 452 -8.97 8.11 10.65
N LEU A 453 -8.03 8.88 10.10
CA LEU A 453 -7.68 10.23 10.54
C LEU A 453 -8.41 11.33 9.77
N TRP A 454 -8.99 11.05 8.60
CA TRP A 454 -9.84 11.96 7.84
C TRP A 454 -10.92 12.70 8.68
N PRO A 455 -11.69 12.05 9.59
CA PRO A 455 -12.68 12.74 10.42
C PRO A 455 -12.05 13.70 11.45
N PHE A 456 -10.74 13.59 11.70
CA PHE A 456 -9.99 14.39 12.66
C PHE A 456 -9.25 15.57 12.03
N ILE A 457 -9.07 15.60 10.71
CA ILE A 457 -8.57 16.78 9.97
C ILE A 457 -9.36 18.06 10.33
N PRO A 458 -10.71 18.08 10.28
CA PRO A 458 -11.49 19.24 10.75
C PRO A 458 -11.35 19.49 12.26
N VAL A 459 -11.15 18.44 13.08
CA VAL A 459 -10.94 18.60 14.53
C VAL A 459 -9.63 19.33 14.82
N MET A 460 -8.54 18.97 14.15
CA MET A 460 -7.26 19.68 14.28
C MET A 460 -7.38 21.13 13.85
N ALA A 461 -7.97 21.40 12.68
CA ALA A 461 -8.20 22.76 12.21
C ALA A 461 -9.01 23.60 13.21
N TYR A 462 -10.08 23.04 13.77
CA TYR A 462 -10.91 23.69 14.79
C TYR A 462 -10.13 23.97 16.09
N ARG A 463 -9.37 23.00 16.60
CA ARG A 463 -8.61 23.14 17.85
C ARG A 463 -7.41 24.08 17.73
N PHE A 464 -6.69 24.07 16.60
CA PHE A 464 -5.67 25.09 16.32
C PHE A 464 -6.28 26.49 16.10
N HIS A 465 -7.50 26.57 15.56
CA HIS A 465 -8.22 27.85 15.43
C HIS A 465 -8.68 28.42 16.77
N ARG A 466 -9.19 27.60 17.69
CA ARG A 466 -9.49 28.02 19.06
C ARG A 466 -8.23 28.32 19.86
N CYS A 467 -7.25 27.42 19.84
CA CYS A 467 -6.03 27.46 20.65
C CYS A 467 -6.30 27.76 22.14
N GLY A 468 -7.34 27.12 22.69
CA GLY A 468 -7.74 27.28 24.09
C GLY A 468 -6.86 26.49 25.04
N SER A 469 -6.96 26.78 26.34
CA SER A 469 -6.31 25.99 27.41
C SER A 469 -6.67 24.50 27.38
N GLU A 470 -7.89 24.23 26.92
CA GLU A 470 -8.54 22.95 26.71
C GLU A 470 -8.03 22.18 25.46
N ASP A 471 -7.31 22.86 24.56
CA ASP A 471 -6.74 22.27 23.35
C ASP A 471 -5.28 21.84 23.55
N LEU A 472 -4.51 22.57 24.36
CA LEU A 472 -3.05 22.43 24.42
C LEU A 472 -2.60 20.99 24.73
N GLU A 473 -3.20 20.33 25.72
CA GLU A 473 -2.83 18.96 26.13
C GLU A 473 -3.20 17.94 25.04
N VAL A 474 -4.38 18.09 24.42
CA VAL A 474 -4.86 17.23 23.31
C VAL A 474 -3.98 17.39 22.07
N LEU A 475 -3.66 18.64 21.70
CA LEU A 475 -2.81 18.96 20.56
C LEU A 475 -1.37 18.49 20.78
N THR A 476 -0.82 18.66 21.99
CA THR A 476 0.54 18.19 22.33
C THR A 476 0.65 16.67 22.17
N GLU A 477 -0.27 15.92 22.76
CA GLU A 477 -0.28 14.46 22.70
C GLU A 477 -0.48 13.96 21.25
N PHE A 478 -1.42 14.55 20.51
CA PHE A 478 -1.70 14.13 19.14
C PHE A 478 -0.56 14.47 18.17
N VAL A 479 0.02 15.66 18.25
CA VAL A 479 1.15 16.09 17.39
C VAL A 479 2.39 15.24 17.68
N ASN A 480 2.76 15.08 18.95
CA ASN A 480 3.92 14.28 19.34
C ASN A 480 3.79 12.83 18.87
N ASN A 481 2.65 12.18 19.10
CA ASN A 481 2.46 10.79 18.71
C ASN A 481 2.39 10.62 17.18
N THR A 482 1.76 11.55 16.44
CA THR A 482 1.67 11.47 14.98
C THR A 482 3.03 11.65 14.30
N PHE A 483 3.86 12.58 14.80
CA PHE A 483 5.22 12.74 14.28
C PHE A 483 6.16 11.62 14.74
N ALA A 484 6.09 11.20 16.01
CA ALA A 484 6.96 10.13 16.53
C ALA A 484 6.82 8.82 15.72
N THR A 485 5.58 8.43 15.36
CA THR A 485 5.36 7.26 14.48
C THR A 485 5.86 7.49 13.05
N ALA A 486 5.71 8.71 12.49
CA ALA A 486 6.13 9.03 11.13
C ALA A 486 7.66 9.24 10.98
N ASP A 487 8.38 9.27 12.09
CA ASP A 487 9.84 9.39 12.20
C ASP A 487 10.52 8.05 12.62
N GLU A 488 9.77 6.93 12.70
CA GLU A 488 10.34 5.60 12.95
C GLU A 488 11.11 5.08 11.72
N ASP A 489 12.31 4.49 11.92
CA ASP A 489 13.25 4.11 10.84
C ASP A 489 12.68 3.14 9.78
N GLU A 490 11.58 2.43 10.07
CA GLU A 490 10.92 1.51 9.12
C GLU A 490 10.11 2.23 8.02
N ASP A 491 9.70 3.48 8.26
CA ASP A 491 8.87 4.32 7.35
C ASP A 491 9.71 5.21 6.40
N MET A 492 11.01 4.93 6.25
CA MET A 492 11.95 5.74 5.46
C MET A 492 12.27 5.12 4.08
N PRO A 493 12.19 5.89 2.97
CA PRO A 493 12.43 5.34 1.63
C PRO A 493 13.87 4.85 1.43
N ASP A 494 14.04 3.71 0.76
CA ASP A 494 15.34 3.14 0.39
C ASP A 494 16.27 4.15 -0.34
N LEU A 495 17.58 4.01 -0.14
CA LEU A 495 18.59 4.77 -0.91
C LEU A 495 18.43 4.58 -2.43
N LEU A 496 17.98 3.40 -2.86
CA LEU A 496 17.65 3.13 -4.26
C LEU A 496 16.57 4.08 -4.79
N TYR A 497 15.54 4.40 -3.99
CA TYR A 497 14.48 5.31 -4.42
C TYR A 497 15.01 6.72 -4.65
N ALA A 498 15.91 7.24 -3.80
CA ALA A 498 16.56 8.53 -4.04
C ALA A 498 17.33 8.53 -5.38
N ILE A 499 18.13 7.48 -5.62
CA ILE A 499 18.92 7.30 -6.84
C ILE A 499 18.01 7.25 -8.09
N GLN A 500 16.94 6.47 -8.07
CA GLN A 500 16.00 6.35 -9.19
C GLN A 500 15.14 7.61 -9.37
N ALA A 501 14.68 8.23 -8.28
CA ALA A 501 13.86 9.45 -8.32
C ALA A 501 14.61 10.62 -8.94
N PHE A 502 15.86 10.88 -8.52
CA PHE A 502 16.67 11.96 -9.09
C PHE A 502 17.19 11.67 -10.50
N SER A 503 17.29 10.40 -10.91
CA SER A 503 17.76 10.01 -12.26
C SER A 503 16.64 9.94 -13.31
N GLU A 504 15.45 9.45 -12.96
CA GLU A 504 14.36 9.19 -13.92
C GLU A 504 13.14 10.11 -13.70
N LEU A 505 12.84 10.46 -12.45
CA LEU A 505 11.54 11.03 -12.05
C LEU A 505 11.59 12.50 -11.60
N TRP A 506 12.75 13.16 -11.64
CA TRP A 506 12.86 14.60 -11.40
C TRP A 506 12.56 15.41 -12.68
N GLU A 507 12.13 16.66 -12.54
CA GLU A 507 11.94 17.56 -13.68
C GLU A 507 13.29 17.99 -14.30
N ALA A 508 13.34 18.09 -15.63
CA ALA A 508 14.53 18.50 -16.37
C ALA A 508 14.13 19.61 -17.38
N PRO A 509 14.57 20.86 -17.20
CA PRO A 509 15.40 21.37 -16.10
C PRO A 509 14.71 21.27 -14.73
N SER A 510 15.51 21.25 -13.66
CA SER A 510 15.00 21.27 -12.28
C SER A 510 14.25 22.57 -11.97
N PRO A 511 13.16 22.54 -11.19
CA PRO A 511 12.67 23.73 -10.49
C PRO A 511 13.73 24.25 -9.51
N ASP A 512 13.57 25.50 -9.06
CA ASP A 512 14.38 26.07 -7.97
C ASP A 512 13.67 25.97 -6.60
N GLN A 513 14.39 26.35 -5.54
CA GLN A 513 13.89 26.25 -4.17
C GLN A 513 12.62 27.07 -3.92
N THR A 514 12.46 28.19 -4.63
CA THR A 514 11.27 29.05 -4.56
C THR A 514 10.07 28.28 -5.10
N GLU A 515 10.16 27.76 -6.33
CA GLU A 515 9.08 27.03 -6.97
C GLU A 515 8.69 25.77 -6.18
N LEU A 516 9.67 25.04 -5.64
CA LEU A 516 9.43 23.88 -4.78
C LEU A 516 8.72 24.25 -3.47
N THR A 517 9.07 25.39 -2.87
CA THR A 517 8.43 25.90 -1.64
C THR A 517 7.03 26.46 -1.91
N GLU A 518 6.83 27.15 -3.04
CA GLU A 518 5.52 27.66 -3.50
C GLU A 518 4.55 26.48 -3.74
N ARG A 519 4.96 25.44 -4.48
CA ARG A 519 4.18 24.20 -4.69
C ARG A 519 3.69 23.54 -3.40
N PHE A 520 4.51 23.56 -2.33
CA PHE A 520 4.13 23.05 -1.01
C PHE A 520 3.27 24.03 -0.19
N THR A 521 3.51 25.34 -0.28
CA THR A 521 2.86 26.33 0.58
C THR A 521 1.52 26.84 0.05
N ASP A 522 1.32 26.86 -1.28
CA ASP A 522 0.02 27.14 -1.92
C ASP A 522 -0.98 26.00 -1.68
N ALA A 523 -0.50 24.77 -1.50
CA ALA A 523 -1.29 23.64 -1.06
C ALA A 523 -1.80 23.85 0.38
N THR A 524 -3.12 23.70 0.58
CA THR A 524 -3.74 23.87 1.90
C THR A 524 -3.39 22.73 2.86
N ILE A 525 -3.14 21.53 2.33
CA ILE A 525 -2.58 20.36 3.01
C ILE A 525 -1.64 19.69 1.98
N SER A 526 -0.45 19.26 2.40
CA SER A 526 0.55 18.64 1.52
C SER A 526 1.45 17.68 2.30
N SER A 527 2.26 16.87 1.60
CA SER A 527 3.15 15.90 2.23
C SER A 527 4.38 16.52 2.92
N GLY A 528 4.86 17.66 2.42
CA GLY A 528 6.09 18.34 2.81
C GLY A 528 7.38 17.61 2.41
N ARG A 529 7.30 16.38 1.88
CA ARG A 529 8.49 15.54 1.69
C ARG A 529 9.37 15.94 0.51
N VAL A 530 8.94 16.85 -0.38
CA VAL A 530 9.68 17.16 -1.63
C VAL A 530 10.34 18.54 -1.61
N TYR A 531 9.76 19.55 -0.94
CA TYR A 531 10.30 20.91 -1.02
C TYR A 531 11.74 21.05 -0.48
N THR A 532 12.16 20.18 0.43
CA THR A 532 13.53 20.13 1.01
C THR A 532 14.56 19.44 0.10
N GLN A 533 14.13 18.66 -0.90
CA GLN A 533 15.02 17.70 -1.59
C GLN A 533 16.01 18.32 -2.59
N LEU A 534 15.94 19.63 -2.91
CA LEU A 534 16.79 20.22 -3.95
C LEU A 534 18.30 20.07 -3.66
N GLN A 535 18.72 20.18 -2.39
CA GLN A 535 20.12 19.95 -2.02
C GLN A 535 20.54 18.51 -2.33
N ALA A 536 19.71 17.52 -2.01
CA ALA A 536 19.97 16.12 -2.29
C ALA A 536 20.03 15.85 -3.80
N TYR A 537 19.08 16.35 -4.58
CA TYR A 537 19.10 16.27 -6.04
C TYR A 537 20.41 16.82 -6.63
N CYS A 538 20.83 18.03 -6.24
CA CYS A 538 22.05 18.65 -6.76
C CYS A 538 23.32 17.88 -6.37
N LEU A 539 23.39 17.33 -5.16
CA LEU A 539 24.55 16.53 -4.71
C LEU A 539 24.57 15.13 -5.35
N PHE A 540 23.42 14.48 -5.52
CA PHE A 540 23.33 13.16 -6.16
C PHE A 540 23.61 13.22 -7.66
N THR A 541 23.12 14.26 -8.35
CA THR A 541 23.39 14.46 -9.79
C THR A 541 24.76 15.06 -10.09
N GLY A 542 25.36 15.78 -9.13
CA GLY A 542 26.60 16.53 -9.32
C GLY A 542 26.43 17.80 -10.16
N ASP A 543 25.19 18.23 -10.43
CA ASP A 543 24.94 19.43 -11.22
C ASP A 543 25.45 20.70 -10.49
N ASN A 544 26.25 21.45 -11.22
CA ASN A 544 26.81 22.75 -10.82
C ASN A 544 26.58 23.83 -11.89
N SER A 545 25.76 23.51 -12.89
CA SER A 545 25.59 24.24 -14.14
C SER A 545 24.22 24.89 -14.30
N SER A 546 23.17 24.28 -13.76
CA SER A 546 21.83 24.88 -13.69
C SER A 546 21.76 25.98 -12.63
N ASP A 547 20.87 26.95 -12.81
CA ASP A 547 20.68 28.04 -11.84
C ASP A 547 20.22 27.57 -10.44
N PRO A 548 19.34 26.56 -10.28
CA PRO A 548 19.00 25.99 -8.98
C PRO A 548 20.21 25.48 -8.19
N CYS A 549 21.12 24.73 -8.82
CA CYS A 549 22.18 24.02 -8.09
C CYS A 549 23.44 24.85 -7.80
N LYS A 550 23.67 25.97 -8.49
CA LYS A 550 24.88 26.82 -8.35
C LYS A 550 25.19 27.23 -6.90
N ASN A 551 24.18 27.50 -6.10
CA ASN A 551 24.36 27.88 -4.69
C ASN A 551 24.81 26.69 -3.83
N THR A 552 24.22 25.51 -4.04
CA THR A 552 24.61 24.26 -3.37
C THR A 552 26.05 23.87 -3.70
N SER A 553 26.49 24.06 -4.95
CA SER A 553 27.85 23.75 -5.40
C SER A 553 28.95 24.55 -4.67
N ALA A 554 28.63 25.72 -4.09
CA ALA A 554 29.61 26.51 -3.34
C ALA A 554 30.15 25.77 -2.10
N LEU A 555 29.33 24.95 -1.45
CA LEU A 555 29.70 24.11 -0.30
C LEU A 555 30.60 22.92 -0.72
N ALA A 556 30.42 22.42 -1.94
CA ALA A 556 31.22 21.32 -2.50
C ALA A 556 32.60 21.77 -3.03
N SER A 557 32.93 23.06 -3.00
CA SER A 557 34.08 23.66 -3.70
C SER A 557 35.49 23.19 -3.31
N ASN A 558 35.64 22.36 -2.26
CA ASN A 558 36.89 21.69 -1.91
C ASN A 558 36.99 20.23 -2.43
N PHE A 559 35.91 19.67 -2.99
CA PHE A 559 35.87 18.30 -3.51
C PHE A 559 35.93 18.30 -5.04
N SER A 560 36.97 17.67 -5.58
CA SER A 560 37.15 17.48 -7.01
C SER A 560 36.22 16.39 -7.53
N VAL A 561 34.96 16.74 -7.84
CA VAL A 561 34.00 15.82 -8.49
C VAL A 561 34.51 15.50 -9.90
N VAL A 562 35.17 14.36 -10.03
CA VAL A 562 35.76 13.85 -11.28
C VAL A 562 35.36 12.39 -11.45
N GLY A 563 34.46 12.12 -12.41
CA GLY A 563 34.02 10.77 -12.75
C GLY A 563 32.52 10.56 -12.55
N SER A 564 32.14 9.92 -11.43
CA SER A 564 30.78 9.40 -11.17
C SER A 564 30.03 10.22 -10.12
N THR A 565 28.71 10.02 -10.06
CA THR A 565 27.78 10.62 -9.09
C THR A 565 26.82 9.54 -8.56
N LEU A 566 25.82 9.90 -7.75
CA LEU A 566 24.75 8.97 -7.31
C LEU A 566 23.53 8.97 -8.25
N ALA A 567 23.65 9.56 -9.43
CA ALA A 567 22.63 9.53 -10.47
C ALA A 567 23.18 8.91 -11.76
N TYR A 568 22.27 8.53 -12.66
CA TYR A 568 22.57 8.05 -14.00
C TYR A 568 21.68 8.75 -15.04
N THR A 569 22.08 8.68 -16.31
CA THR A 569 21.22 9.09 -17.43
C THR A 569 20.63 7.85 -18.10
N THR A 570 19.33 7.90 -18.40
CA THR A 570 18.67 6.83 -19.17
C THR A 570 19.10 6.91 -20.62
N LYS A 571 19.81 5.89 -21.12
CA LYS A 571 20.33 5.84 -22.50
C LYS A 571 19.22 6.04 -23.55
N ASN A 572 18.03 5.51 -23.27
CA ASN A 572 16.83 5.63 -24.10
C ASN A 572 15.79 6.57 -23.47
N SER A 573 16.17 7.81 -23.14
CA SER A 573 15.22 8.91 -22.89
C SER A 573 14.45 9.36 -24.15
N THR A 574 14.67 8.68 -25.29
CA THR A 574 14.02 8.92 -26.57
C THR A 574 12.54 8.53 -26.56
N ASN A 575 11.67 9.51 -26.31
CA ASN A 575 10.27 9.55 -26.74
C ASN A 575 9.50 8.22 -26.61
N ALA A 576 9.30 7.75 -25.37
CA ALA A 576 8.40 6.64 -25.04
C ALA A 576 6.95 7.00 -25.40
N SER A 577 6.62 6.93 -26.69
CA SER A 577 5.30 7.22 -27.23
C SER A 577 4.33 6.15 -26.76
N ALA A 578 3.22 6.55 -26.14
CA ALA A 578 2.03 5.76 -25.82
C ALA A 578 2.28 4.26 -25.53
N THR A 579 2.47 3.91 -24.25
CA THR A 579 2.86 2.56 -23.77
C THR A 579 2.18 1.45 -24.59
N VAL A 580 2.98 0.80 -25.44
CA VAL A 580 2.52 -0.24 -26.34
C VAL A 580 2.22 -1.49 -25.52
N VAL A 581 0.95 -1.86 -25.47
CA VAL A 581 0.50 -3.11 -24.84
C VAL A 581 0.54 -4.21 -25.91
N PRO A 582 1.04 -5.43 -25.62
CA PRO A 582 0.96 -6.54 -26.55
C PRO A 582 -0.49 -6.85 -26.93
N SER A 583 -0.73 -7.32 -28.16
CA SER A 583 -2.09 -7.53 -28.69
C SER A 583 -2.94 -8.48 -27.87
N ASP A 584 -2.28 -9.42 -27.20
CA ASP A 584 -2.89 -10.53 -26.48
C ASP A 584 -2.91 -10.26 -24.95
N SER A 585 -2.37 -9.10 -24.53
CA SER A 585 -2.38 -8.61 -23.14
C SER A 585 -3.49 -7.58 -22.91
N SER A 586 -3.91 -7.48 -21.65
CA SER A 586 -4.96 -6.57 -21.17
C SER A 586 -4.46 -5.67 -20.04
N VAL A 587 -5.14 -4.54 -19.77
CA VAL A 587 -4.78 -3.62 -18.68
C VAL A 587 -6.01 -3.19 -17.87
N LEU A 588 -5.99 -3.47 -16.57
CA LEU A 588 -6.95 -2.98 -15.59
C LEU A 588 -6.28 -1.90 -14.72
N VAL A 589 -6.64 -0.64 -14.92
CA VAL A 589 -6.17 0.46 -14.07
C VAL A 589 -7.16 0.64 -12.91
N LEU A 590 -6.64 0.73 -11.69
CA LEU A 590 -7.40 0.93 -10.46
C LEU A 590 -6.92 2.22 -9.77
N SER A 591 -7.83 3.03 -9.23
CA SER A 591 -7.47 4.32 -8.61
C SER A 591 -8.41 4.69 -7.47
N GLY A 592 -7.87 5.27 -6.40
CA GLY A 592 -8.63 5.87 -5.31
C GLY A 592 -8.90 7.35 -5.60
N GLY A 593 -10.16 7.78 -5.60
CA GLY A 593 -10.56 9.17 -5.89
C GLY A 593 -10.05 10.20 -4.88
N LEU A 594 -9.56 9.76 -3.71
CA LEU A 594 -8.86 10.56 -2.70
C LEU A 594 -7.47 9.99 -2.39
N ASP A 595 -6.83 9.35 -3.38
CA ASP A 595 -5.44 8.92 -3.32
C ASP A 595 -4.49 10.12 -3.45
N ALA A 596 -4.02 10.64 -2.33
CA ALA A 596 -3.07 11.75 -2.30
C ALA A 596 -1.61 11.32 -2.58
N ILE A 597 -1.31 10.02 -2.65
CA ILE A 597 0.05 9.49 -2.89
C ILE A 597 0.29 9.35 -4.40
N SER A 598 -0.67 8.82 -5.13
CA SER A 598 -0.71 8.84 -6.60
C SER A 598 -2.05 9.36 -7.15
N PRO A 599 -2.23 10.71 -7.12
CA PRO A 599 -3.43 11.41 -7.56
C PRO A 599 -4.12 10.87 -8.82
N PRO A 600 -5.47 10.76 -8.84
CA PRO A 600 -6.25 10.16 -9.94
C PRO A 600 -5.90 10.62 -11.36
N LYS A 601 -5.45 11.88 -11.50
CA LYS A 601 -4.96 12.43 -12.77
C LYS A 601 -3.87 11.57 -13.43
N TYR A 602 -3.02 10.92 -12.63
CA TYR A 602 -1.94 10.06 -13.13
C TYR A 602 -2.48 8.72 -13.67
N ALA A 603 -3.42 8.09 -12.96
CA ALA A 603 -4.09 6.89 -13.42
C ALA A 603 -4.94 7.14 -14.68
N ALA A 604 -5.61 8.29 -14.76
CA ALA A 604 -6.35 8.72 -15.95
C ALA A 604 -5.42 9.01 -17.14
N ALA A 605 -4.36 9.79 -16.94
CA ALA A 605 -3.39 10.11 -18.00
C ALA A 605 -2.63 8.87 -18.51
N LEU A 606 -2.32 7.91 -17.62
CA LEU A 606 -1.82 6.60 -18.04
C LEU A 606 -2.88 5.86 -18.86
N PHE A 607 -4.11 5.74 -18.36
CA PHE A 607 -5.18 5.05 -19.06
C PHE A 607 -5.39 5.57 -20.47
N ASP A 608 -5.40 6.89 -20.67
CA ASP A 608 -5.48 7.51 -21.99
C ASP A 608 -4.28 7.15 -22.88
N ALA A 609 -3.05 7.23 -22.33
CA ALA A 609 -1.80 6.94 -23.04
C ALA A 609 -1.58 5.45 -23.39
N LEU A 610 -2.32 4.50 -22.82
CA LEU A 610 -2.23 3.08 -23.19
C LEU A 610 -2.74 2.84 -24.61
N TYR A 611 -1.86 2.40 -25.51
CA TYR A 611 -2.22 2.10 -26.91
C TYR A 611 -2.83 0.70 -27.06
N THR A 612 -4.03 0.50 -26.49
CA THR A 612 -4.85 -0.71 -26.69
C THR A 612 -6.34 -0.41 -26.50
N ALA A 613 -7.19 -1.25 -27.10
CA ALA A 613 -8.62 -1.32 -26.80
C ALA A 613 -8.91 -2.26 -25.60
N SER A 614 -7.97 -3.15 -25.26
CA SER A 614 -8.08 -4.10 -24.14
C SER A 614 -7.70 -3.44 -22.81
N LYS A 615 -8.34 -2.31 -22.48
CA LYS A 615 -8.10 -1.54 -21.24
C LYS A 615 -9.39 -1.17 -20.52
N ALA A 616 -9.36 -1.16 -19.19
CA ALA A 616 -10.41 -0.63 -18.32
C ALA A 616 -9.80 0.23 -17.20
N LEU A 617 -10.56 1.23 -16.73
CA LEU A 617 -10.25 2.05 -15.57
C LEU A 617 -11.40 1.97 -14.57
N LEU A 618 -11.11 1.63 -13.32
CA LEU A 618 -12.07 1.63 -12.23
C LEU A 618 -11.60 2.58 -11.11
N VAL A 619 -12.46 3.52 -10.74
CA VAL A 619 -12.19 4.49 -9.66
C VAL A 619 -13.06 4.17 -8.45
N ALA A 620 -12.46 4.09 -7.26
CA ALA A 620 -13.15 4.05 -5.98
C ALA A 620 -13.31 5.49 -5.46
N PRO A 621 -14.49 6.15 -5.50
CA PRO A 621 -14.59 7.61 -5.38
C PRO A 621 -14.03 8.22 -4.08
N ASN A 622 -14.11 7.49 -2.97
CA ASN A 622 -13.51 7.89 -1.68
C ASN A 622 -12.42 6.89 -1.22
N GLY A 623 -11.83 6.15 -2.15
CA GLY A 623 -10.67 5.29 -1.88
C GLY A 623 -9.39 6.12 -1.77
N THR A 624 -8.48 5.67 -0.90
CA THR A 624 -7.09 6.13 -0.82
C THR A 624 -6.21 5.32 -1.78
N HIS A 625 -4.90 5.48 -1.66
CA HIS A 625 -3.91 4.57 -2.24
C HIS A 625 -4.21 3.08 -1.99
N GLY A 626 -3.79 2.24 -2.93
CA GLY A 626 -3.97 0.80 -2.91
C GLY A 626 -5.42 0.35 -2.75
N VAL A 627 -6.26 0.58 -3.76
CA VAL A 627 -7.70 0.27 -3.65
C VAL A 627 -7.99 -1.22 -3.49
N VAL A 628 -7.11 -2.12 -3.96
CA VAL A 628 -7.16 -3.56 -3.62
C VAL A 628 -7.13 -3.81 -2.11
N GLN A 629 -6.43 -2.98 -1.34
CA GLN A 629 -6.46 -2.98 0.14
C GLN A 629 -7.64 -2.15 0.68
N THR A 630 -7.93 -0.97 0.12
CA THR A 630 -8.71 0.08 0.79
C THR A 630 -10.15 0.31 0.27
N ALA A 631 -10.52 -0.16 -0.92
CA ALA A 631 -11.88 -0.06 -1.46
C ALA A 631 -12.82 -1.12 -0.86
N LEU A 632 -13.22 -0.89 0.39
CA LEU A 632 -14.04 -1.80 1.18
C LEU A 632 -15.55 -1.63 0.92
N LEU A 633 -16.26 -2.76 0.97
CA LEU A 633 -17.72 -2.81 1.13
C LEU A 633 -18.09 -2.64 2.61
N SER A 634 -19.36 -2.31 2.89
CA SER A 634 -19.89 -2.10 4.26
C SER A 634 -19.78 -3.30 5.22
N ASN A 635 -19.36 -4.47 4.74
CA ASN A 635 -19.06 -5.67 5.54
C ASN A 635 -17.56 -5.87 5.84
N GLY A 636 -16.69 -4.91 5.46
CA GLY A 636 -15.24 -4.97 5.64
C GLY A 636 -14.49 -5.81 4.60
N THR A 637 -15.15 -6.30 3.54
CA THR A 637 -14.46 -7.03 2.46
C THR A 637 -14.10 -6.10 1.31
N SER A 638 -12.84 -6.15 0.84
CA SER A 638 -12.39 -5.39 -0.33
C SER A 638 -13.15 -5.82 -1.59
N CYS A 639 -13.72 -4.85 -2.31
CA CYS A 639 -14.28 -5.09 -3.62
C CYS A 639 -13.17 -5.20 -4.68
N ALA A 640 -12.24 -4.26 -4.74
CA ALA A 640 -11.20 -4.24 -5.77
C ALA A 640 -10.32 -5.51 -5.74
N ARG A 641 -10.09 -6.13 -4.58
CA ARG A 641 -9.42 -7.45 -4.51
C ARG A 641 -10.23 -8.58 -5.14
N ARG A 642 -11.56 -8.53 -5.09
CA ARG A 642 -12.43 -9.45 -5.84
C ARG A 642 -12.41 -9.18 -7.33
N VAL A 643 -12.37 -7.91 -7.73
CA VAL A 643 -12.21 -7.55 -9.15
C VAL A 643 -10.90 -8.10 -9.69
N LEU A 644 -9.78 -7.93 -8.97
CA LEU A 644 -8.48 -8.53 -9.28
C LEU A 644 -8.55 -10.08 -9.31
N ALA A 645 -9.11 -10.71 -8.28
CA ALA A 645 -9.23 -12.17 -8.23
C ALA A 645 -10.18 -12.76 -9.30
N SER A 646 -11.09 -11.95 -9.84
CA SER A 646 -11.97 -12.29 -10.97
C SER A 646 -11.27 -12.07 -12.31
N TYR A 647 -10.49 -10.99 -12.45
CA TYR A 647 -9.65 -10.69 -13.61
C TYR A 647 -8.57 -11.76 -13.83
N VAL A 648 -7.88 -12.16 -12.76
CA VAL A 648 -6.91 -13.28 -12.76
C VAL A 648 -7.57 -14.57 -13.23
N ARG A 649 -8.67 -15.00 -12.58
CA ARG A 649 -9.41 -16.22 -12.95
C ARG A 649 -9.95 -16.27 -14.39
N ASN A 650 -10.06 -15.12 -15.05
CA ASN A 650 -10.47 -15.02 -16.45
C ASN A 650 -9.28 -14.74 -17.39
N SER A 651 -8.04 -14.97 -16.95
CA SER A 651 -6.81 -14.79 -17.73
C SER A 651 -6.68 -13.38 -18.31
N GLY A 652 -6.98 -12.36 -17.51
CA GLY A 652 -6.97 -10.95 -17.93
C GLY A 652 -8.19 -10.53 -18.77
N ASN A 653 -9.16 -11.40 -19.03
CA ASN A 653 -10.27 -11.06 -19.92
C ASN A 653 -11.24 -10.02 -19.31
N LEU A 654 -11.06 -8.76 -19.71
CA LEU A 654 -11.90 -7.61 -19.36
C LEU A 654 -13.37 -7.70 -19.82
N SER A 655 -13.74 -8.67 -20.66
CA SER A 655 -15.14 -8.96 -20.97
C SER A 655 -15.82 -9.96 -20.03
N ALA A 656 -15.05 -10.58 -19.11
CA ALA A 656 -15.51 -11.65 -18.23
C ALA A 656 -15.20 -11.42 -16.73
N TYR A 657 -14.34 -10.47 -16.38
CA TYR A 657 -14.10 -10.06 -14.99
C TYR A 657 -15.35 -9.43 -14.33
N ASP A 658 -15.47 -9.60 -13.01
CA ASP A 658 -16.60 -9.09 -12.22
C ASP A 658 -16.19 -7.82 -11.45
N ALA A 659 -16.66 -6.67 -11.94
CA ALA A 659 -16.52 -5.36 -11.30
C ALA A 659 -17.81 -4.90 -10.59
N SER A 660 -18.85 -5.74 -10.47
CA SER A 660 -20.19 -5.32 -10.04
C SER A 660 -20.25 -4.72 -8.64
N CYS A 661 -19.37 -5.12 -7.73
CA CYS A 661 -19.34 -4.57 -6.37
C CYS A 661 -18.83 -3.12 -6.28
N MET A 662 -18.30 -2.53 -7.36
CA MET A 662 -17.76 -1.15 -7.32
C MET A 662 -18.86 -0.10 -7.10
N THR A 663 -20.13 -0.42 -7.38
CA THR A 663 -21.27 0.47 -7.05
C THR A 663 -21.66 0.43 -5.58
N ASP A 664 -21.21 -0.57 -4.83
CA ASP A 664 -21.63 -0.89 -3.47
C ASP A 664 -20.55 -0.52 -2.43
N LEU A 665 -19.51 0.21 -2.85
CA LEU A 665 -18.42 0.70 -2.01
C LEU A 665 -18.93 1.57 -0.86
N PHE A 666 -18.29 1.43 0.30
CA PHE A 666 -18.63 2.22 1.48
C PHE A 666 -18.03 3.62 1.38
N THR A 667 -18.89 4.65 1.35
CA THR A 667 -18.48 6.04 1.57
C THR A 667 -18.08 6.23 3.03
N PRO A 668 -16.82 6.62 3.34
CA PRO A 668 -16.40 6.95 4.70
C PRO A 668 -17.20 8.14 5.25
N SER A 669 -17.29 8.26 6.58
CA SER A 669 -18.02 9.37 7.22
C SER A 669 -17.05 10.28 7.96
N LEU A 670 -17.19 11.60 7.75
CA LEU A 670 -16.45 12.63 8.49
C LEU A 670 -17.04 12.91 9.89
N ALA A 671 -18.07 12.16 10.32
CA ALA A 671 -18.64 12.26 11.66
C ALA A 671 -17.77 11.50 12.68
N VAL A 672 -17.20 12.22 13.66
CA VAL A 672 -16.41 11.60 14.73
C VAL A 672 -17.32 10.98 15.78
N SER A 673 -17.19 9.67 16.02
CA SER A 673 -17.88 8.99 17.12
C SER A 673 -17.15 9.20 18.45
N ASN A 674 -17.88 9.15 19.58
CA ASN A 674 -17.28 9.16 20.92
C ASN A 674 -16.23 8.05 21.11
N THR A 675 -16.43 6.87 20.52
CA THR A 675 -15.47 5.75 20.61
C THR A 675 -14.20 5.99 19.80
N SER A 676 -14.30 6.53 18.58
CA SER A 676 -13.12 6.90 17.79
C SER A 676 -12.40 8.11 18.39
N SER A 677 -13.14 9.07 18.96
CA SER A 677 -12.59 10.22 19.69
C SER A 677 -11.75 9.77 20.90
N LEU A 678 -12.25 8.83 21.70
CA LEU A 678 -11.51 8.27 22.83
C LEU A 678 -10.29 7.44 22.39
N LEU A 679 -10.34 6.81 21.22
CA LEU A 679 -9.25 5.98 20.69
C LEU A 679 -8.12 6.81 20.06
N VAL A 680 -8.44 7.91 19.36
CA VAL A 680 -7.47 8.72 18.60
C VAL A 680 -6.98 9.94 19.39
N LEU A 681 -7.83 10.53 20.23
CA LEU A 681 -7.53 11.78 20.95
C LEU A 681 -7.63 11.68 22.48
N GLY A 682 -7.98 10.51 23.04
CA GLY A 682 -8.17 10.33 24.49
C GLY A 682 -9.33 11.13 25.11
N VAL A 683 -10.16 11.79 24.29
CA VAL A 683 -11.27 12.67 24.73
C VAL A 683 -12.64 12.13 24.31
N ALA A 684 -13.65 12.38 25.14
CA ALA A 684 -15.02 11.93 24.89
C ALA A 684 -15.75 12.73 23.79
N ASP A 685 -15.39 13.99 23.61
CA ASP A 685 -15.86 14.85 22.53
C ASP A 685 -14.63 15.32 21.75
N ALA A 686 -14.64 15.13 20.43
CA ALA A 686 -13.47 15.37 19.60
C ALA A 686 -13.13 16.87 19.54
N TYR A 687 -14.13 17.75 19.51
CA TYR A 687 -13.96 19.19 19.33
C TYR A 687 -13.85 19.92 20.67
N ASP A 688 -14.70 19.59 21.65
CA ASP A 688 -14.83 20.32 22.92
C ASP A 688 -14.35 19.52 24.15
N GLY A 689 -13.93 18.27 23.97
CA GLY A 689 -13.46 17.43 25.07
C GLY A 689 -12.09 17.83 25.61
N VAL A 690 -11.86 17.53 26.89
CA VAL A 690 -10.58 17.64 27.59
C VAL A 690 -10.11 16.23 27.97
N LEU A 691 -8.79 16.00 28.01
CA LEU A 691 -8.21 14.67 28.28
C LEU A 691 -8.74 14.09 29.59
N VAL A 692 -9.13 12.82 29.54
CA VAL A 692 -9.62 12.08 30.71
C VAL A 692 -8.42 11.72 31.59
N SER A 693 -8.02 12.62 32.48
CA SER A 693 -6.76 12.56 33.23
C SER A 693 -6.54 11.21 33.91
N ALA A 694 -5.71 10.36 33.30
CA ALA A 694 -5.17 9.16 33.91
C ALA A 694 -4.18 9.59 35.00
N ASN A 695 -4.70 9.84 36.20
CA ASN A 695 -3.98 10.48 37.30
C ASN A 695 -2.72 9.70 37.68
N SER A 696 -1.59 10.10 37.12
CA SER A 696 -0.35 9.34 37.10
C SER A 696 0.32 9.36 38.47
N SER A 697 0.20 8.24 39.19
CA SER A 697 0.92 8.00 40.44
C SER A 697 2.42 7.86 40.15
N GLY A 698 3.12 9.01 40.10
CA GLY A 698 4.47 9.13 39.56
C GLY A 698 5.47 8.17 40.19
N SER A 699 5.95 7.21 39.41
CA SER A 699 7.05 6.31 39.74
C SER A 699 8.40 7.00 39.50
N SER A 700 8.69 8.06 40.27
CA SER A 700 10.00 8.71 40.22
C SER A 700 11.09 7.74 40.72
N SER A 701 12.05 7.44 39.85
CA SER A 701 13.15 6.52 40.14
C SER A 701 14.09 7.13 41.19
N SER A 702 14.45 6.33 42.21
CA SER A 702 15.23 6.81 43.34
C SER A 702 16.73 6.85 43.05
N SER A 703 17.32 8.04 43.00
CA SER A 703 18.76 8.28 43.15
C SER A 703 19.02 9.11 44.42
N GLY A 704 20.11 8.81 45.12
CA GLY A 704 20.22 9.11 46.55
C GLY A 704 20.93 10.43 46.92
N GLY A 705 20.20 11.33 47.57
CA GLY A 705 20.59 12.01 48.80
C GLY A 705 21.84 12.91 48.86
N SER A 706 21.61 14.20 49.13
CA SER A 706 22.38 14.95 50.13
C SER A 706 21.50 16.06 50.76
N ILE A 707 21.95 16.65 51.88
CA ILE A 707 21.11 17.48 52.76
C ILE A 707 21.49 18.96 52.67
N GLY A 708 20.49 19.82 52.46
CA GLY A 708 20.53 21.28 52.65
C GLY A 708 19.21 21.75 53.28
N SER A 709 19.23 22.80 54.10
CA SER A 709 18.09 23.17 54.98
C SER A 709 17.73 24.66 54.93
N SER A 710 16.58 24.99 55.54
CA SER A 710 15.88 26.28 55.64
C SER A 710 15.10 26.75 54.39
N GLY A 711 13.84 27.21 54.51
CA GLY A 711 12.92 27.10 55.65
C GLY A 711 11.71 28.05 55.61
N SER A 712 10.55 27.59 56.15
CA SER A 712 9.30 28.35 56.42
C SER A 712 8.60 29.03 55.20
N SER A 713 7.27 29.17 55.12
CA SER A 713 6.20 29.11 56.15
C SER A 713 4.82 28.68 55.61
N GLU A 714 4.03 28.04 56.48
CA GLU A 714 2.56 28.09 56.64
C GLU A 714 1.62 28.26 55.42
N SER A 715 0.74 27.27 55.22
CA SER A 715 -0.69 27.38 55.58
C SER A 715 -1.37 26.00 55.54
N ALA A 716 -2.54 25.84 56.19
CA ALA A 716 -3.22 24.55 56.33
C ALA A 716 -4.75 24.67 56.15
N GLY A 717 -5.36 23.71 55.45
CA GLY A 717 -6.82 23.62 55.32
C GLY A 717 -7.32 22.40 54.55
N SER A 718 -8.40 21.78 55.05
CA SER A 718 -9.28 20.84 54.35
C SER A 718 -8.70 19.51 53.80
N SER A 719 -8.05 18.71 54.65
CA SER A 719 -7.74 17.29 54.36
C SER A 719 -8.87 16.29 54.70
N GLY A 720 -10.10 16.76 54.96
CA GLY A 720 -11.23 15.92 55.39
C GLY A 720 -12.01 15.23 54.26
N SER A 721 -12.50 16.01 53.28
CA SER A 721 -13.43 15.51 52.24
C SER A 721 -12.81 14.51 51.27
N ALA A 722 -11.51 14.62 51.01
CA ALA A 722 -10.80 13.76 50.06
C ALA A 722 -10.82 12.28 50.46
N LEU A 723 -10.80 11.97 51.77
CA LEU A 723 -10.75 10.58 52.25
C LEU A 723 -12.11 9.87 52.13
N GLU A 724 -13.22 10.59 52.33
CA GLU A 724 -14.57 10.03 52.13
C GLU A 724 -14.88 9.79 50.66
N GLU A 725 -14.53 10.73 49.76
CA GLU A 725 -14.68 10.54 48.32
C GLU A 725 -13.73 9.47 47.77
N LEU A 726 -12.50 9.33 48.30
CA LEU A 726 -11.60 8.23 47.97
C LEU A 726 -12.22 6.87 48.33
N ASN A 727 -12.73 6.71 49.55
CA ASN A 727 -13.41 5.48 49.97
C ASN A 727 -14.66 5.20 49.10
N ARG A 728 -15.42 6.23 48.74
CA ARG A 728 -16.59 6.12 47.85
C ARG A 728 -16.20 5.63 46.45
N ARG A 729 -15.07 6.10 45.91
CA ARG A 729 -14.49 5.64 44.64
C ARG A 729 -13.93 4.22 44.73
N ILE A 730 -13.28 3.85 45.84
CA ILE A 730 -12.81 2.47 46.06
C ILE A 730 -13.98 1.48 46.05
N SER A 731 -15.08 1.76 46.78
CA SER A 731 -16.27 0.90 46.74
C SER A 731 -16.94 0.82 45.36
N ALA A 732 -16.91 1.91 44.58
CA ALA A 732 -17.39 1.90 43.19
C ALA A 732 -16.48 1.06 42.26
N LEU A 733 -15.16 1.14 42.43
CA LEU A 733 -14.18 0.35 41.67
C LEU A 733 -14.21 -1.13 42.04
N GLU A 734 -14.42 -1.49 43.30
CA GLU A 734 -14.60 -2.90 43.70
C GLU A 734 -15.91 -3.47 43.14
N SER A 735 -17.00 -2.70 43.17
CA SER A 735 -18.26 -3.07 42.52
C SER A 735 -18.08 -3.26 41.01
N SER A 736 -17.39 -2.34 40.33
CA SER A 736 -17.07 -2.44 38.90
C SER A 736 -16.23 -3.69 38.60
N ARG A 737 -15.13 -3.89 39.32
CA ARG A 737 -14.25 -5.07 39.20
C ARG A 737 -15.03 -6.38 39.33
N ASP A 738 -15.98 -6.45 40.25
CA ASP A 738 -16.73 -7.68 40.48
C ASP A 738 -17.87 -7.85 39.44
N HIS A 739 -18.43 -6.78 38.87
CA HIS A 739 -19.23 -6.85 37.64
C HIS A 739 -18.42 -7.35 36.43
N TYR A 740 -17.18 -6.88 36.25
CA TYR A 740 -16.29 -7.38 35.18
C TYR A 740 -15.90 -8.85 35.38
N LYS A 741 -15.66 -9.31 36.62
CA LYS A 741 -15.47 -10.75 36.91
C LYS A 741 -16.73 -11.56 36.57
N VAL A 742 -17.92 -11.09 36.93
CA VAL A 742 -19.18 -11.76 36.59
C VAL A 742 -19.38 -11.79 35.07
N ALA A 743 -19.11 -10.70 34.36
CA ALA A 743 -19.17 -10.64 32.90
C ALA A 743 -18.17 -11.64 32.25
N LEU A 744 -16.93 -11.69 32.73
CA LEU A 744 -15.91 -12.64 32.25
C LEU A 744 -16.33 -14.10 32.50
N ILE A 745 -16.89 -14.41 33.68
CA ILE A 745 -17.43 -15.74 34.02
C ILE A 745 -18.62 -16.09 33.13
N VAL A 746 -19.52 -15.14 32.85
CA VAL A 746 -20.66 -15.34 31.94
C VAL A 746 -20.18 -15.59 30.51
N VAL A 747 -19.26 -14.78 29.98
CA VAL A 747 -18.68 -14.96 28.63
C VAL A 747 -17.96 -16.31 28.53
N ALA A 748 -17.11 -16.67 29.50
CA ALA A 748 -16.45 -17.96 29.54
C ALA A 748 -17.45 -19.13 29.65
N SER A 749 -18.55 -18.96 30.39
CA SER A 749 -19.62 -19.97 30.50
C SER A 749 -20.43 -20.12 29.21
N VAL A 750 -20.70 -19.01 28.51
CA VAL A 750 -21.38 -19.01 27.20
C VAL A 750 -20.47 -19.65 26.14
N LEU A 751 -19.19 -19.29 26.08
CA LEU A 751 -18.21 -19.94 25.19
C LEU A 751 -18.06 -21.43 25.51
N GLY A 752 -17.99 -21.81 26.79
CA GLY A 752 -18.00 -23.20 27.23
C GLY A 752 -19.26 -23.95 26.79
N ALA A 753 -20.45 -23.34 26.92
CA ALA A 753 -21.71 -23.91 26.47
C ALA A 753 -21.79 -24.03 24.93
N MET A 754 -21.26 -23.05 24.18
CA MET A 754 -21.13 -23.11 22.72
C MET A 754 -20.20 -24.26 22.29
N LEU A 755 -19.07 -24.46 22.97
CA LEU A 755 -18.12 -25.54 22.71
C LEU A 755 -18.70 -26.92 23.07
N ILE A 756 -19.41 -27.05 24.19
CA ILE A 756 -20.09 -28.29 24.58
C ILE A 756 -21.27 -28.60 23.62
N GLY A 757 -22.05 -27.59 23.25
CA GLY A 757 -23.18 -27.72 22.32
C GLY A 757 -22.72 -28.12 20.92
N SER A 758 -21.67 -27.48 20.39
CA SER A 758 -21.07 -27.86 19.10
C SER A 758 -20.40 -29.23 19.15
N ALA A 759 -19.72 -29.60 20.24
CA ALA A 759 -19.19 -30.96 20.44
C ALA A 759 -20.30 -32.02 20.44
N MET A 760 -21.40 -31.81 21.17
CA MET A 760 -22.55 -32.72 21.16
C MET A 760 -23.25 -32.77 19.80
N ALA A 761 -23.38 -31.64 19.10
CA ALA A 761 -23.89 -31.62 17.73
C ALA A 761 -23.01 -32.42 16.75
N VAL A 762 -21.68 -32.36 16.89
CA VAL A 762 -20.74 -33.18 16.12
C VAL A 762 -20.87 -34.67 16.46
N VAL A 763 -21.05 -35.04 17.73
CA VAL A 763 -21.28 -36.44 18.15
C VAL A 763 -22.60 -36.98 17.57
N CYS A 764 -23.71 -36.23 17.70
CA CYS A 764 -25.01 -36.61 17.15
C CYS A 764 -24.98 -36.73 15.62
N ARG A 765 -24.28 -35.81 14.92
CA ARG A 765 -24.08 -35.90 13.46
C ARG A 765 -23.23 -37.11 13.07
N ARG A 766 -22.22 -37.50 13.87
CA ARG A 766 -21.46 -38.75 13.69
C ARG A 766 -22.37 -39.97 13.79
N HIS A 767 -23.14 -40.06 14.88
CA HIS A 767 -24.03 -41.20 15.11
C HIS A 767 -25.08 -41.35 13.99
N ARG A 768 -25.68 -40.23 13.55
CA ARG A 768 -26.65 -40.24 12.45
C ARG A 768 -26.03 -40.60 11.09
N LYS A 769 -24.78 -40.18 10.82
CA LYS A 769 -24.02 -40.66 9.63
C LYS A 769 -23.67 -42.15 9.72
N GLN A 770 -23.40 -42.70 10.90
CA GLN A 770 -23.14 -44.14 11.07
C GLN A 770 -24.41 -44.98 10.85
N GLN A 771 -25.58 -44.51 11.30
CA GLN A 771 -26.86 -45.16 11.00
C GLN A 771 -27.14 -45.16 9.49
N LEU A 772 -27.05 -44.00 8.82
CA LEU A 772 -27.23 -43.91 7.37
C LEU A 772 -26.25 -44.80 6.59
N ALA A 773 -24.98 -44.87 6.99
CA ALA A 773 -24.01 -45.77 6.37
C ALA A 773 -24.36 -47.26 6.57
N SER A 774 -24.97 -47.63 7.71
CA SER A 774 -25.45 -49.00 7.93
C SER A 774 -26.71 -49.33 7.14
N GLU A 775 -27.62 -48.36 6.95
CA GLU A 775 -28.80 -48.51 6.08
C GLU A 775 -28.39 -48.59 4.60
N GLU A 776 -27.42 -47.78 4.16
CA GLU A 776 -26.91 -47.82 2.77
C GLU A 776 -26.14 -49.12 2.47
N ALA A 777 -25.39 -49.66 3.44
CA ALA A 777 -24.77 -50.98 3.32
C ALA A 777 -25.82 -52.11 3.28
N MET A 778 -26.88 -52.01 4.08
CA MET A 778 -28.01 -52.96 4.04
C MET A 778 -28.76 -52.88 2.70
N LEU A 779 -28.93 -51.68 2.13
CA LEU A 779 -29.54 -51.46 0.82
C LEU A 779 -28.69 -52.00 -0.34
N ARG A 780 -27.35 -51.88 -0.30
CA ARG A 780 -26.46 -52.52 -1.30
C ARG A 780 -26.59 -54.04 -1.27
N ARG A 781 -26.60 -54.65 -0.08
CA ARG A 781 -26.83 -56.11 0.07
C ARG A 781 -28.20 -56.59 -0.42
N MET A 782 -29.25 -55.78 -0.26
CA MET A 782 -30.57 -56.09 -0.82
C MET A 782 -30.68 -55.84 -2.34
N ARG A 783 -29.66 -55.23 -2.96
CA ARG A 783 -29.61 -54.97 -4.41
C ARG A 783 -28.74 -55.98 -5.18
N GLY A 784 -27.80 -56.64 -4.51
CA GLY A 784 -26.90 -57.65 -5.11
C GLY A 784 -25.55 -57.09 -5.58
N ASP A 785 -25.20 -55.86 -5.20
CA ASP A 785 -24.02 -55.13 -5.69
C ASP A 785 -22.72 -55.46 -4.88
N GLU A 786 -22.44 -56.73 -4.57
CA GLU A 786 -21.14 -57.17 -4.02
C GLU A 786 -20.38 -57.98 -5.10
N GLU A 787 -19.18 -57.53 -5.50
CA GLU A 787 -18.45 -58.01 -6.69
C GLU A 787 -18.02 -59.50 -6.63
N ASP A 788 -17.92 -60.07 -5.41
CA ASP A 788 -17.51 -61.47 -5.19
C ASP A 788 -18.53 -62.52 -5.72
N GLU A 789 -19.83 -62.23 -5.82
CA GLU A 789 -20.80 -63.26 -6.27
C GLU A 789 -20.64 -63.60 -7.77
N VAL A 790 -20.11 -62.67 -8.58
CA VAL A 790 -19.82 -62.94 -10.01
C VAL A 790 -18.62 -63.87 -10.16
N GLU A 791 -17.56 -63.68 -9.36
CA GLU A 791 -16.40 -64.55 -9.32
C GLU A 791 -16.75 -65.93 -8.72
N LEU A 792 -17.66 -65.98 -7.74
CA LEU A 792 -18.19 -67.20 -7.15
C LEU A 792 -19.05 -68.01 -8.14
N MET A 793 -19.96 -67.37 -8.87
CA MET A 793 -20.71 -67.99 -9.98
C MET A 793 -19.76 -68.60 -11.01
N ARG A 794 -18.73 -67.86 -11.41
CA ARG A 794 -17.76 -68.26 -12.44
C ARG A 794 -16.92 -69.46 -12.01
N SER A 795 -16.49 -69.50 -10.76
CA SER A 795 -15.73 -70.62 -10.19
C SER A 795 -16.59 -71.86 -9.93
N ILE A 796 -17.84 -71.71 -9.48
CA ILE A 796 -18.80 -72.83 -9.37
C ILE A 796 -19.08 -73.47 -10.74
N TYR A 797 -19.25 -72.67 -11.80
CA TYR A 797 -19.48 -73.19 -13.15
C TYR A 797 -18.30 -74.06 -13.63
N LEU A 798 -17.06 -73.59 -13.42
CA LEU A 798 -15.84 -74.32 -13.79
C LEU A 798 -15.59 -75.59 -12.96
N LEU A 799 -16.05 -75.64 -11.71
CA LEU A 799 -15.94 -76.82 -10.85
C LEU A 799 -16.98 -77.93 -11.16
N SER A 800 -18.01 -77.62 -11.98
CA SER A 800 -19.11 -78.56 -12.28
C SER A 800 -18.83 -79.56 -13.41
N SER A 801 -17.79 -79.33 -14.24
CA SER A 801 -17.57 -80.06 -15.49
C SER A 801 -16.33 -80.98 -15.46
N SER A 802 -16.45 -82.17 -14.86
CA SER A 802 -15.41 -83.21 -14.86
C SER A 802 -15.97 -84.61 -14.50
N PRO A 803 -15.32 -85.72 -14.88
CA PRO A 803 -15.78 -86.46 -16.07
C PRO A 803 -16.17 -87.94 -15.83
N SER A 804 -16.72 -88.62 -16.86
CA SER A 804 -16.94 -90.08 -16.83
C SER A 804 -16.67 -90.79 -18.18
N SER A 805 -15.63 -91.64 -18.20
CA SER A 805 -15.39 -92.83 -19.07
C SER A 805 -15.56 -92.75 -20.61
N GLY A 806 -14.51 -93.09 -21.39
CA GLY A 806 -14.54 -93.03 -22.88
C GLY A 806 -13.92 -94.19 -23.69
N ARG A 807 -12.71 -94.67 -23.34
CA ARG A 807 -12.04 -95.91 -23.87
C ARG A 807 -11.47 -95.89 -25.33
N ARG A 808 -10.13 -96.02 -25.40
CA ARG A 808 -9.26 -96.74 -26.40
C ARG A 808 -8.73 -96.08 -27.70
N THR A 809 -7.52 -96.58 -28.02
CA THR A 809 -6.85 -96.84 -29.32
C THR A 809 -6.32 -95.70 -30.22
N GLU A 810 -5.01 -95.47 -30.07
CA GLU A 810 -3.95 -95.61 -31.11
C GLU A 810 -3.78 -94.61 -32.27
N ALA A 811 -2.53 -94.61 -32.78
CA ALA A 811 -2.03 -94.16 -34.09
C ALA A 811 -1.66 -92.66 -34.31
N ALA A 812 -0.34 -92.42 -34.22
CA ALA A 812 0.51 -91.75 -35.23
C ALA A 812 0.45 -90.21 -35.48
N LEU A 813 1.66 -89.65 -35.44
CA LEU A 813 2.20 -88.51 -36.22
C LEU A 813 1.98 -88.69 -37.75
N PRO A 814 2.23 -87.68 -38.62
CA PRO A 814 2.79 -86.32 -38.40
C PRO A 814 1.84 -85.21 -38.95
N GLN A 815 2.18 -83.92 -39.13
CA GLN A 815 3.44 -83.13 -39.05
C GLN A 815 3.25 -81.90 -38.17
#